data_AF-A0A0N0U5K7-F1
#
_entry.id   AF-A0A0N0U5K7-F1
#
_cell.length_a   1.000
_cell.length_b   1.000
_cell.length_c   1.000
_cell.angle_alpha   90.00
_cell.angle_beta   90.00
_cell.angle_gamma   90.00
#
_symmetry.space_group_name_H-M   'P 1'
#
loop_
_entity.id
_entity.type
_entity.pdbx_description
1 polymer ?
#
loop_
_entity_poly.entity_id
_entity_poly.type
_entity_poly.pdbx_seq_one_letter_code
_entity_poly.pdbx_strand_id
1 'polypeptide(L)'
;DWINELNSSQIRAKFEEKLSNMPGDESYFLLTTFANMALARADKDYDFVKTTTIDLFQVRFLSEKTQDSCSKDARSLLSNLTNKYPSLLSDILLKLRDNFVSAGKLSLYLFTDLKLHKWVPHEKDIVILSTWLDQYPLTSTENHLAHLILTNLNWGFDESDNLYLPIDLHRRIALLTVELTMKYVPDSSVQNSSLLVEGVKQVSTMIRPQTAEHIFSLWAWDMISKFRLHQLDQNEAHCHYVLSNPTAAFAYVPDMDSDSCLEILVTGTREKQPIACYVATIMTLWGHSIPLICSKGFAQLEILQYHYKYEQVLICLHHIIPLFLECVDSLLKNDKFISLVISLIAADRTYMKTPKDFVYLWLSTLVLVPDWNKDQSVMYLMDIVISAAFFHADAKLTVEHMFQNLFSTMSNRNVMTSFGSFLHWATGSSNSVSLLGKSTQSVWVAYHVLLTEQYNREIKTKLWHEILKELSVQPKISLDTAIKRACATVKMQPFGANGLFIYRWSQQALDTPIGHPILPLLWQNFFALFLARVPSSSGFYKTLSLWLEEPRLQEPGLYLPALPPQYMSQKLVLLTPWLEYIDYWAVQQNQIIAVQEWERICCRSQENYYQKGKNVSISSPEIIGKLQRIFKRLTTYEYPISPPPLNRNQAVFNSVSKENIYNSKSVIDLVKPYLKIILDYAQTYNLMVSEHIAVDSSFLELVPTLYRENENQVTLHALCDPAPLNQKYSRSGTPPTVHCAGPAIIIVKVPEAHISDAVDHMITQNRAEYENLLIKASQPPSSKVTQGCVFIDHLIAMLEHEIAINRTNENATALYKIQESGVKLFYYLVDCYTEEASFFPPTKQLLTTCLEKLGQSFINGEETQGPQLLSTIMQKQNLGGLLGPYFTPVAGSASTFLQMYETVVEFSTSTKVDLCFVLLSKVRCLLFFYFCVST
;
A
#
# COMPACT_ATOMS: atom_id res chain seq x y z
N ASP A 1 -0.92 0.33 -70.84
CA ASP A 1 -1.72 0.37 -69.60
C ASP A 1 -1.14 -0.65 -68.63
N TRP A 2 0.07 -0.38 -68.13
CA TRP A 2 0.91 -1.38 -67.45
C TRP A 2 0.30 -1.83 -66.12
N ILE A 3 -0.48 -0.96 -65.47
CA ILE A 3 -1.20 -1.26 -64.22
C ILE A 3 -2.21 -2.38 -64.43
N ASN A 4 -2.97 -2.33 -65.53
CA ASN A 4 -3.96 -3.36 -65.86
C ASN A 4 -3.30 -4.69 -66.24
N GLU A 5 -2.12 -4.63 -66.87
CA GLU A 5 -1.33 -5.81 -67.24
C GLU A 5 -0.70 -6.47 -65.99
N LEU A 6 -0.10 -5.70 -65.09
CA LEU A 6 0.45 -6.18 -63.81
C LEU A 6 -0.63 -6.77 -62.88
N ASN A 7 -1.83 -6.18 -62.88
CA ASN A 7 -2.97 -6.68 -62.10
C ASN A 7 -3.68 -7.87 -62.73
N SER A 8 -3.29 -8.33 -63.93
CA SER A 8 -3.92 -9.46 -64.60
C SER A 8 -3.72 -10.76 -63.81
N SER A 9 -4.80 -11.53 -63.65
CA SER A 9 -4.79 -12.82 -62.95
C SER A 9 -3.81 -13.82 -63.59
N GLN A 10 -3.64 -13.72 -64.90
CA GLN A 10 -2.79 -14.62 -65.68
C GLN A 10 -1.29 -14.38 -65.45
N ILE A 11 -0.86 -13.12 -65.29
CA ILE A 11 0.54 -12.80 -64.95
C ILE A 11 0.83 -13.14 -63.49
N ARG A 12 -0.10 -12.86 -62.57
CA ARG A 12 0.03 -13.24 -61.16
C ARG A 12 0.16 -14.74 -60.97
N ALA A 13 -0.67 -15.55 -61.64
CA ALA A 13 -0.60 -17.00 -61.58
C ALA A 13 0.75 -17.54 -62.09
N LYS A 14 1.28 -16.98 -63.18
CA LYS A 14 2.61 -17.33 -63.71
C LYS A 14 3.74 -16.94 -62.76
N PHE A 15 3.61 -15.78 -62.10
CA PHE A 15 4.58 -15.32 -61.12
C PHE A 15 4.61 -16.24 -59.91
N GLU A 16 3.44 -16.61 -59.38
CA GLU A 16 3.27 -17.53 -58.26
C GLU A 16 3.79 -18.93 -58.58
N GLU A 17 3.47 -19.48 -59.75
CA GLU A 17 3.96 -20.79 -60.20
C GLU A 17 5.50 -20.81 -60.34
N LYS A 18 6.10 -19.74 -60.86
CA LYS A 18 7.57 -19.61 -60.90
C LYS A 18 8.16 -19.52 -59.50
N LEU A 19 7.52 -18.80 -58.59
CA LEU A 19 7.96 -18.66 -57.20
C LEU A 19 7.93 -19.98 -56.44
N SER A 20 6.87 -20.77 -56.59
CA SER A 20 6.77 -22.10 -55.96
C SER A 20 7.85 -23.08 -56.43
N ASN A 21 8.38 -22.89 -57.63
CA ASN A 21 9.39 -23.77 -58.23
C ASN A 21 10.84 -23.30 -57.98
N MET A 22 11.05 -22.15 -57.34
CA MET A 22 12.37 -21.62 -57.03
C MET A 22 12.89 -22.10 -55.67
N PRO A 23 14.21 -22.27 -55.49
CA PRO A 23 14.83 -22.46 -54.19
C PRO A 23 14.51 -21.29 -53.24
N GLY A 24 14.41 -21.57 -51.93
CA GLY A 24 14.02 -20.58 -50.92
C GLY A 24 14.84 -19.28 -50.97
N ASP A 25 16.17 -19.39 -51.07
CA ASP A 25 17.07 -18.23 -51.11
C ASP A 25 16.87 -17.37 -52.37
N GLU A 26 16.71 -17.99 -53.55
CA GLU A 26 16.48 -17.28 -54.81
C GLU A 26 15.12 -16.57 -54.82
N SER A 27 14.09 -17.24 -54.29
CA SER A 27 12.76 -16.65 -54.12
C SER A 27 12.82 -15.41 -53.22
N TYR A 28 13.58 -15.48 -52.13
CA TYR A 28 13.77 -14.36 -51.20
C TYR A 28 14.50 -13.18 -51.85
N PHE A 29 15.57 -13.42 -52.61
CA PHE A 29 16.28 -12.37 -53.35
C PHE A 29 15.36 -11.67 -54.36
N LEU A 30 14.54 -12.43 -55.09
CA LEU A 30 13.59 -11.86 -56.05
C LEU A 30 12.56 -10.96 -55.35
N LEU A 31 11.98 -11.45 -54.24
CA LEU A 31 10.97 -10.72 -53.48
C LEU A 31 11.56 -9.47 -52.79
N THR A 32 12.79 -9.56 -52.31
CA THR A 32 13.55 -8.42 -51.77
C THR A 32 13.83 -7.39 -52.84
N THR A 33 14.22 -7.82 -54.05
CA THR A 33 14.40 -6.92 -55.19
C THR A 33 13.08 -6.22 -55.54
N PHE A 34 11.96 -6.95 -55.51
CA PHE A 34 10.63 -6.41 -55.74
C PHE A 34 10.23 -5.36 -54.71
N ALA A 35 10.46 -5.63 -53.43
CA ALA A 35 10.23 -4.67 -52.35
C ALA A 35 11.16 -3.44 -52.46
N ASN A 36 12.43 -3.63 -52.77
CA ASN A 36 13.40 -2.54 -52.93
C ASN A 36 13.05 -1.62 -54.11
N MET A 37 12.50 -2.18 -55.20
CA MET A 37 11.96 -1.39 -56.30
C MET A 37 10.84 -0.45 -55.83
N ALA A 38 9.92 -0.93 -54.99
CA ALA A 38 8.88 -0.07 -54.41
C ALA A 38 9.46 0.94 -53.40
N LEU A 39 10.44 0.55 -52.57
CA LEU A 39 11.12 1.44 -51.62
C LEU A 39 11.93 2.56 -52.29
N ALA A 40 12.45 2.34 -53.50
CA ALA A 40 13.23 3.34 -54.23
C ALA A 40 12.38 4.45 -54.88
N ARG A 41 11.05 4.26 -54.98
CA ARG A 41 10.13 5.22 -55.60
C ARG A 41 9.81 6.40 -54.67
N ALA A 42 9.17 7.42 -55.23
CA ALA A 42 8.61 8.55 -54.49
C ALA A 42 7.06 8.46 -54.47
N ASP A 43 6.39 9.27 -53.66
CA ASP A 43 4.92 9.25 -53.50
C ASP A 43 4.14 9.44 -54.80
N LYS A 44 4.74 10.06 -55.82
CA LYS A 44 4.13 10.26 -57.14
C LYS A 44 3.85 8.95 -57.88
N ASP A 45 4.60 7.88 -57.57
CA ASP A 45 4.44 6.55 -58.17
C ASP A 45 3.70 5.58 -57.23
N TYR A 46 2.80 6.09 -56.39
CA TYR A 46 2.10 5.31 -55.36
C TYR A 46 1.38 4.09 -55.92
N ASP A 47 0.80 4.17 -57.12
CA ASP A 47 0.09 3.04 -57.75
C ASP A 47 1.01 1.83 -57.97
N PHE A 48 2.28 2.06 -58.31
CA PHE A 48 3.27 0.98 -58.41
C PHE A 48 3.57 0.40 -57.03
N VAL A 49 3.86 1.27 -56.05
CA VAL A 49 4.18 0.88 -54.67
C VAL A 49 3.05 0.04 -54.06
N LYS A 50 1.81 0.48 -54.25
CA LYS A 50 0.59 -0.22 -53.84
C LYS A 50 0.47 -1.57 -54.53
N THR A 51 0.58 -1.62 -55.86
CA THR A 51 0.46 -2.88 -56.63
C THR A 51 1.50 -3.90 -56.16
N THR A 52 2.76 -3.48 -56.03
CA THR A 52 3.85 -4.32 -55.52
C THR A 52 3.60 -4.82 -54.09
N THR A 53 3.09 -3.95 -53.21
CA THR A 53 2.79 -4.32 -51.82
C THR A 53 1.65 -5.35 -51.75
N ILE A 54 0.60 -5.17 -52.53
CA ILE A 54 -0.52 -6.12 -52.61
C ILE A 54 -0.09 -7.45 -53.23
N ASP A 55 0.78 -7.44 -54.24
CA ASP A 55 1.33 -8.67 -54.80
C ASP A 55 2.20 -9.43 -53.78
N LEU A 56 3.05 -8.72 -53.04
CA LEU A 56 3.85 -9.30 -51.94
C LEU A 56 2.96 -9.88 -50.83
N PHE A 57 1.86 -9.21 -50.50
CA PHE A 57 0.88 -9.70 -49.53
C PHE A 57 0.14 -10.92 -50.06
N GLN A 58 -0.36 -10.88 -51.30
CA GLN A 58 -1.14 -11.96 -51.91
C GLN A 58 -0.33 -13.25 -52.06
N VAL A 59 0.88 -13.17 -52.63
CA VAL A 59 1.73 -14.35 -52.85
C VAL A 59 2.15 -15.00 -51.53
N ARG A 60 2.16 -14.29 -50.40
CA ARG A 60 2.78 -14.82 -49.18
C ARG A 60 1.84 -15.03 -48.00
N PHE A 61 0.68 -14.37 -47.99
CA PHE A 61 -0.33 -14.49 -46.94
C PHE A 61 -1.68 -15.01 -47.42
N LEU A 62 -1.94 -15.00 -48.74
CA LEU A 62 -3.22 -15.45 -49.31
C LEU A 62 -3.10 -16.71 -50.17
N SER A 63 -1.93 -17.01 -50.74
CA SER A 63 -1.72 -18.21 -51.54
C SER A 63 -1.31 -19.42 -50.70
N GLU A 64 -2.11 -20.48 -50.76
CA GLU A 64 -1.81 -21.78 -50.14
C GLU A 64 -0.53 -22.44 -50.67
N LYS A 65 -0.07 -22.09 -51.88
CA LYS A 65 1.10 -22.72 -52.52
C LYS A 65 2.44 -22.18 -52.02
N THR A 66 2.45 -20.98 -51.44
CA THR A 66 3.67 -20.20 -51.16
C THR A 66 3.72 -19.65 -49.72
N GLN A 67 2.66 -19.85 -48.93
CA GLN A 67 2.54 -19.38 -47.55
C GLN A 67 3.54 -20.05 -46.57
N ASP A 68 3.80 -21.35 -46.72
CA ASP A 68 4.68 -22.11 -45.81
C ASP A 68 6.17 -21.87 -46.07
N SER A 69 6.57 -21.55 -47.31
CA SER A 69 7.97 -21.38 -47.71
C SER A 69 8.50 -19.95 -47.61
N CYS A 70 7.62 -18.93 -47.55
CA CYS A 70 8.02 -17.53 -47.74
C CYS A 70 7.53 -16.53 -46.65
N SER A 71 6.85 -16.97 -45.59
CA SER A 71 6.17 -16.06 -44.64
C SER A 71 7.10 -15.26 -43.71
N LYS A 72 8.21 -15.84 -43.23
CA LYS A 72 9.10 -15.19 -42.24
C LYS A 72 9.84 -13.97 -42.80
N ASP A 73 10.45 -14.11 -43.97
CA ASP A 73 11.28 -13.04 -44.55
C ASP A 73 10.46 -11.96 -45.29
N ALA A 74 9.15 -12.16 -45.38
CA ALA A 74 8.22 -11.25 -46.05
C ALA A 74 7.62 -10.19 -45.16
N ARG A 75 7.43 -10.57 -43.90
CA ARG A 75 6.93 -9.69 -42.85
C ARG A 75 7.87 -8.51 -42.65
N SER A 76 9.18 -8.72 -42.73
CA SER A 76 10.19 -7.65 -42.69
C SER A 76 10.09 -6.71 -43.89
N LEU A 77 9.88 -7.24 -45.11
CA LEU A 77 9.73 -6.43 -46.33
C LEU A 77 8.45 -5.58 -46.29
N LEU A 78 7.31 -6.16 -45.87
CA LEU A 78 6.06 -5.41 -45.71
C LEU A 78 6.17 -4.37 -44.57
N SER A 79 6.85 -4.69 -43.47
CA SER A 79 7.13 -3.73 -42.39
C SER A 79 7.98 -2.56 -42.89
N ASN A 80 9.00 -2.80 -43.72
CA ASN A 80 9.82 -1.73 -44.31
C ASN A 80 9.01 -0.85 -45.27
N LEU A 81 8.17 -1.44 -46.12
CA LEU A 81 7.30 -0.70 -47.04
C LEU A 81 6.28 0.16 -46.30
N THR A 82 5.58 -0.42 -45.32
CA THR A 82 4.59 0.30 -44.50
C THR A 82 5.24 1.35 -43.58
N ASN A 83 6.50 1.17 -43.19
CA ASN A 83 7.24 2.20 -42.45
C ASN A 83 7.58 3.42 -43.31
N LYS A 84 7.83 3.23 -44.62
CA LYS A 84 8.03 4.35 -45.57
C LYS A 84 6.70 4.97 -46.02
N TYR A 85 5.69 4.14 -46.28
CA TYR A 85 4.37 4.56 -46.74
C TYR A 85 3.26 3.99 -45.83
N PRO A 86 2.95 4.66 -44.70
CA PRO A 86 1.95 4.15 -43.75
C PRO A 86 0.55 3.95 -44.35
N SER A 87 0.19 4.68 -45.40
CA SER A 87 -1.10 4.53 -46.09
C SER A 87 -1.34 3.14 -46.67
N LEU A 88 -0.28 2.38 -46.98
CA LEU A 88 -0.35 0.99 -47.47
C LEU A 88 -1.05 0.05 -46.48
N LEU A 89 -1.08 0.38 -45.18
CA LEU A 89 -1.80 -0.40 -44.18
C LEU A 89 -3.31 -0.47 -44.47
N SER A 90 -3.88 0.63 -44.96
CA SER A 90 -5.28 0.71 -45.41
C SER A 90 -5.52 -0.23 -46.60
N ASP A 91 -4.61 -0.26 -47.57
CA ASP A 91 -4.70 -1.16 -48.72
C ASP A 91 -4.58 -2.64 -48.33
N ILE A 92 -3.66 -2.97 -47.42
CA ILE A 92 -3.50 -4.31 -46.87
C ILE A 92 -4.77 -4.73 -46.11
N LEU A 93 -5.32 -3.85 -45.26
CA LEU A 93 -6.54 -4.13 -44.49
C LEU A 93 -7.75 -4.37 -45.41
N LEU A 94 -7.91 -3.55 -46.45
CA LEU A 94 -8.97 -3.72 -47.46
C LEU A 94 -8.85 -5.05 -48.19
N LYS A 95 -7.64 -5.41 -48.63
CA LYS A 95 -7.40 -6.68 -49.32
C LYS A 95 -7.61 -7.88 -48.39
N LEU A 96 -7.21 -7.76 -47.13
CA LEU A 96 -7.39 -8.77 -46.10
C LEU A 96 -8.87 -9.01 -45.81
N ARG A 97 -9.69 -7.96 -45.69
CA ARG A 97 -11.16 -8.09 -45.50
C ARG A 97 -11.79 -9.00 -46.54
N ASP A 98 -11.44 -8.82 -47.81
CA ASP A 98 -12.03 -9.59 -48.91
C ASP A 98 -11.51 -11.04 -48.98
N ASN A 99 -10.43 -11.37 -48.27
CA ASN A 99 -9.74 -12.67 -48.35
C ASN A 99 -9.40 -13.23 -46.95
N PHE A 100 -10.17 -12.88 -45.93
CA PHE A 100 -9.80 -13.17 -44.52
C PHE A 100 -9.71 -14.68 -44.26
N VAL A 101 -10.56 -15.48 -44.91
CA VAL A 101 -10.60 -16.94 -44.80
C VAL A 101 -9.24 -17.57 -45.11
N SER A 102 -8.52 -17.05 -46.11
CA SER A 102 -7.21 -17.57 -46.52
C SER A 102 -6.10 -17.16 -45.54
N ALA A 103 -6.14 -15.95 -45.00
CA ALA A 103 -5.11 -15.45 -44.08
C ALA A 103 -5.27 -15.96 -42.64
N GLY A 104 -6.50 -15.98 -42.11
CA GLY A 104 -6.84 -16.43 -40.77
C GLY A 104 -5.87 -15.91 -39.69
N LYS A 105 -5.26 -16.83 -38.93
CA LYS A 105 -4.31 -16.50 -37.84
C LYS A 105 -3.00 -15.88 -38.32
N LEU A 106 -2.60 -16.04 -39.58
CA LEU A 106 -1.38 -15.39 -40.09
C LEU A 106 -1.52 -13.87 -40.14
N SER A 107 -2.74 -13.36 -40.26
CA SER A 107 -2.99 -11.92 -40.19
C SER A 107 -2.55 -11.32 -38.85
N LEU A 108 -2.79 -12.03 -37.73
CA LEU A 108 -2.33 -11.61 -36.40
C LEU A 108 -0.80 -11.50 -36.37
N TYR A 109 -0.10 -12.50 -36.91
CA TYR A 109 1.37 -12.54 -36.96
C TYR A 109 1.97 -11.45 -37.86
N LEU A 110 1.26 -11.04 -38.91
CA LEU A 110 1.69 -9.93 -39.76
C LEU A 110 1.56 -8.61 -39.02
N PHE A 111 0.38 -8.31 -38.48
CA PHE A 111 0.06 -7.01 -37.90
C PHE A 111 0.78 -6.71 -36.57
N THR A 112 1.37 -7.72 -35.90
CA THR A 112 2.26 -7.48 -34.75
C THR A 112 3.57 -6.76 -35.14
N ASP A 113 4.04 -6.92 -36.38
CA ASP A 113 5.34 -6.37 -36.83
C ASP A 113 5.20 -5.09 -37.66
N LEU A 114 3.99 -4.79 -38.12
CA LEU A 114 3.70 -3.58 -38.88
C LEU A 114 3.75 -2.34 -37.96
N LYS A 115 4.23 -1.22 -38.49
CA LYS A 115 4.42 0.03 -37.71
C LYS A 115 3.11 0.81 -37.59
N LEU A 116 2.13 0.23 -36.89
CA LEU A 116 0.78 0.77 -36.71
C LEU A 116 0.75 2.16 -36.03
N HIS A 117 1.73 2.49 -35.20
CA HIS A 117 1.83 3.80 -34.56
C HIS A 117 2.08 4.97 -35.53
N LYS A 118 2.46 4.70 -36.79
CA LYS A 118 2.62 5.71 -37.85
C LYS A 118 1.41 5.80 -38.78
N TRP A 119 0.38 5.02 -38.52
CA TRP A 119 -0.77 4.92 -39.41
C TRP A 119 -1.88 5.85 -38.93
N VAL A 120 -2.47 6.56 -39.90
CA VAL A 120 -3.70 7.33 -39.73
C VAL A 120 -4.79 6.63 -40.52
N PRO A 121 -5.71 5.89 -39.86
CA PRO A 121 -6.79 5.17 -40.54
C PRO A 121 -7.79 6.12 -41.19
N HIS A 122 -8.29 5.73 -42.37
CA HIS A 122 -9.38 6.43 -43.05
C HIS A 122 -10.74 5.89 -42.61
N GLU A 123 -11.81 6.58 -43.00
CA GLU A 123 -13.20 6.20 -42.69
C GLU A 123 -13.51 4.74 -43.05
N LYS A 124 -13.04 4.28 -44.21
CA LYS A 124 -13.25 2.90 -44.67
C LYS A 124 -12.59 1.88 -43.75
N ASP A 125 -11.43 2.21 -43.20
CA ASP A 125 -10.67 1.32 -42.32
C ASP A 125 -11.39 1.17 -40.97
N ILE A 126 -11.89 2.27 -40.42
CA ILE A 126 -12.66 2.27 -39.17
C ILE A 126 -13.97 1.49 -39.32
N VAL A 127 -14.65 1.58 -40.46
CA VAL A 127 -15.84 0.76 -40.75
C VAL A 127 -15.50 -0.73 -40.74
N ILE A 128 -14.34 -1.14 -41.28
CA ILE A 128 -13.92 -2.54 -41.25
C ILE A 128 -13.65 -3.00 -39.82
N LEU A 129 -12.86 -2.23 -39.06
CA LEU A 129 -12.50 -2.57 -37.68
C LEU A 129 -13.74 -2.62 -36.78
N SER A 130 -14.66 -1.67 -36.89
CA SER A 130 -15.92 -1.67 -36.13
C SER A 130 -16.80 -2.86 -36.51
N THR A 131 -16.90 -3.22 -37.79
CA THR A 131 -17.63 -4.42 -38.23
C THR A 131 -17.03 -5.69 -37.63
N TRP A 132 -15.70 -5.81 -37.60
CA TRP A 132 -15.00 -6.95 -36.99
C TRP A 132 -15.19 -7.05 -35.48
N LEU A 133 -15.32 -5.93 -34.78
CA LEU A 133 -15.57 -5.92 -33.34
C LEU A 133 -17.03 -6.24 -32.99
N ASP A 134 -17.97 -5.70 -33.76
CA ASP A 134 -19.40 -5.78 -33.46
C ASP A 134 -20.03 -7.09 -33.95
N GLN A 135 -19.73 -7.53 -35.18
CA GLN A 135 -20.45 -8.64 -35.83
C GLN A 135 -19.82 -10.01 -35.58
N TYR A 136 -18.54 -10.06 -35.16
CA TYR A 136 -17.82 -11.31 -34.96
C TYR A 136 -17.66 -11.65 -33.47
N PRO A 137 -17.72 -12.94 -33.08
CA PRO A 137 -17.55 -13.36 -31.69
C PRO A 137 -16.21 -12.92 -31.09
N LEU A 138 -16.16 -12.70 -29.77
CA LEU A 138 -14.94 -12.34 -29.04
C LEU A 138 -13.79 -13.34 -29.20
N THR A 139 -14.08 -14.59 -29.58
CA THR A 139 -13.08 -15.65 -29.81
C THR A 139 -12.58 -15.70 -31.26
N SER A 140 -13.19 -14.96 -32.18
CA SER A 140 -12.82 -14.95 -33.60
C SER A 140 -11.49 -14.26 -33.86
N THR A 141 -10.81 -14.63 -34.93
CA THR A 141 -9.54 -14.02 -35.35
C THR A 141 -9.70 -12.57 -35.80
N GLU A 142 -10.82 -12.24 -36.40
CA GLU A 142 -11.23 -10.93 -36.89
C GLU A 142 -11.33 -9.94 -35.72
N ASN A 143 -12.04 -10.34 -34.66
CA ASN A 143 -12.20 -9.55 -33.45
C ASN A 143 -10.85 -9.33 -32.74
N HIS A 144 -10.05 -10.40 -32.57
CA HIS A 144 -8.70 -10.29 -32.01
C HIS A 144 -7.78 -9.36 -32.83
N LEU A 145 -7.86 -9.41 -34.16
CA LEU A 145 -7.05 -8.56 -35.03
C LEU A 145 -7.49 -7.10 -34.91
N ALA A 146 -8.79 -6.83 -34.82
CA ALA A 146 -9.30 -5.48 -34.61
C ALA A 146 -8.82 -4.90 -33.26
N HIS A 147 -8.85 -5.69 -32.17
CA HIS A 147 -8.25 -5.30 -30.89
C HIS A 147 -6.75 -4.99 -31.04
N LEU A 148 -5.98 -5.88 -31.68
CA LEU A 148 -4.55 -5.70 -31.87
C LEU A 148 -4.24 -4.40 -32.64
N ILE A 149 -4.98 -4.12 -33.70
CA ILE A 149 -4.80 -2.94 -34.53
C ILE A 149 -5.06 -1.67 -33.72
N LEU A 150 -6.24 -1.56 -33.10
CA LEU A 150 -6.62 -0.37 -32.34
C LEU A 150 -5.68 -0.12 -31.15
N THR A 151 -5.21 -1.17 -30.49
CA THR A 151 -4.29 -1.07 -29.34
C THR A 151 -2.94 -0.47 -29.71
N ASN A 152 -2.48 -0.68 -30.95
CA ASN A 152 -1.15 -0.27 -31.43
C ASN A 152 -1.17 1.01 -32.29
N LEU A 153 -2.33 1.66 -32.44
CA LEU A 153 -2.41 3.00 -33.01
C LEU A 153 -1.83 4.05 -32.04
N ASN A 154 -1.35 5.17 -32.57
CA ASN A 154 -0.84 6.27 -31.75
C ASN A 154 -1.99 7.18 -31.30
N TRP A 155 -2.53 6.92 -30.10
CA TRP A 155 -3.53 7.75 -29.43
C TRP A 155 -2.94 8.94 -28.65
N GLY A 156 -1.62 9.16 -28.76
CA GLY A 156 -0.89 10.24 -28.11
C GLY A 156 -0.69 11.45 -29.02
N PHE A 157 0.47 12.08 -28.85
CA PHE A 157 0.84 13.31 -29.55
C PHE A 157 1.81 13.05 -30.71
N ASP A 158 1.85 13.96 -31.67
CA ASP A 158 2.81 14.02 -32.76
C ASP A 158 4.10 14.78 -32.33
N GLU A 159 5.07 14.92 -33.25
CA GLU A 159 6.32 15.64 -32.97
C GLU A 159 6.11 17.15 -32.70
N SER A 160 4.94 17.68 -33.04
CA SER A 160 4.55 19.08 -32.80
C SER A 160 3.68 19.25 -31.55
N ASP A 161 3.58 18.21 -30.71
CA ASP A 161 2.78 18.17 -29.48
C ASP A 161 1.26 18.33 -29.72
N ASN A 162 0.78 18.09 -30.94
CA ASN A 162 -0.65 18.02 -31.26
C ASN A 162 -1.13 16.57 -31.23
N LEU A 163 -2.44 16.35 -31.11
CA LEU A 163 -2.99 15.00 -31.19
C LEU A 163 -2.62 14.35 -32.52
N TYR A 164 -2.00 13.16 -32.46
CA TYR A 164 -1.60 12.43 -33.66
C TYR A 164 -2.83 11.95 -34.45
N LEU A 165 -3.84 11.43 -33.74
CA LEU A 165 -5.15 11.10 -34.30
C LEU A 165 -6.16 12.19 -33.93
N PRO A 166 -7.08 12.56 -34.84
CA PRO A 166 -8.04 13.63 -34.57
C PRO A 166 -8.98 13.26 -33.41
N ILE A 167 -9.37 14.26 -32.62
CA ILE A 167 -10.26 14.09 -31.46
C ILE A 167 -11.58 13.39 -31.81
N ASP A 168 -12.11 13.59 -33.02
CA ASP A 168 -13.33 12.93 -33.48
C ASP A 168 -13.17 11.41 -33.55
N LEU A 169 -11.97 10.93 -33.90
CA LEU A 169 -11.67 9.50 -33.92
C LEU A 169 -11.58 8.93 -32.50
N HIS A 170 -10.97 9.67 -31.57
CA HIS A 170 -10.93 9.28 -30.14
C HIS A 170 -12.36 9.12 -29.60
N ARG A 171 -13.21 10.11 -29.83
CA ARG A 171 -14.62 10.11 -29.39
C ARG A 171 -15.40 8.95 -30.01
N ARG A 172 -15.24 8.72 -31.32
CA ARG A 172 -15.94 7.64 -32.03
C ARG A 172 -15.56 6.26 -31.52
N ILE A 173 -14.26 5.99 -31.33
CA ILE A 173 -13.83 4.69 -30.83
C ILE A 173 -14.21 4.54 -29.35
N ALA A 174 -14.18 5.61 -28.54
CA ALA A 174 -14.70 5.56 -27.17
C ALA A 174 -16.19 5.17 -27.11
N LEU A 175 -17.03 5.78 -27.96
CA LEU A 175 -18.45 5.43 -28.07
C LEU A 175 -18.65 3.97 -28.50
N LEU A 176 -17.90 3.52 -29.51
CA LEU A 176 -17.92 2.12 -29.96
C LEU A 176 -17.49 1.16 -28.83
N THR A 177 -16.44 1.49 -28.06
CA THR A 177 -15.99 0.67 -26.94
C THR A 177 -17.06 0.57 -25.86
N VAL A 178 -17.78 1.66 -25.55
CA VAL A 178 -18.90 1.63 -24.61
C VAL A 178 -20.04 0.75 -25.14
N GLU A 179 -20.42 0.93 -26.41
CA GLU A 179 -21.46 0.12 -27.06
C GLU A 179 -21.17 -1.37 -26.98
N LEU A 180 -19.95 -1.76 -27.37
CA LEU A 180 -19.51 -3.16 -27.35
C LEU A 180 -19.42 -3.69 -25.91
N THR A 181 -19.03 -2.88 -24.94
CA THR A 181 -18.99 -3.30 -23.52
C THR A 181 -20.38 -3.54 -22.98
N MET A 182 -21.34 -2.68 -23.31
CA MET A 182 -22.74 -2.88 -22.94
C MET A 182 -23.34 -4.13 -23.62
N LYS A 183 -22.91 -4.43 -24.86
CA LYS A 183 -23.33 -5.63 -25.59
C LYS A 183 -22.78 -6.93 -25.00
N TYR A 184 -21.48 -6.98 -24.69
CA TYR A 184 -20.80 -8.21 -24.29
C TYR A 184 -20.68 -8.41 -22.78
N VAL A 185 -20.84 -7.36 -21.98
CA VAL A 185 -20.72 -7.41 -20.51
C VAL A 185 -21.91 -6.71 -19.83
N PRO A 186 -23.16 -7.15 -20.05
CA PRO A 186 -24.31 -6.61 -19.34
C PRO A 186 -24.33 -7.12 -17.88
N ASP A 187 -24.11 -6.21 -16.92
CA ASP A 187 -24.25 -6.35 -15.46
C ASP A 187 -23.79 -7.68 -14.82
N SER A 188 -22.55 -7.68 -14.30
CA SER A 188 -22.25 -8.49 -13.12
C SER A 188 -22.81 -7.78 -11.89
N SER A 189 -23.92 -8.29 -11.35
CA SER A 189 -24.44 -7.86 -10.06
C SER A 189 -23.33 -7.99 -9.01
N VAL A 190 -22.79 -6.87 -8.54
CA VAL A 190 -21.83 -6.86 -7.44
C VAL A 190 -22.59 -7.26 -6.18
N GLN A 191 -22.52 -8.55 -5.84
CA GLN A 191 -22.83 -9.02 -4.49
C GLN A 191 -21.96 -8.23 -3.51
N ASN A 192 -22.57 -7.71 -2.45
CA ASN A 192 -21.95 -7.02 -1.32
C ASN A 192 -20.63 -7.69 -0.89
N SER A 193 -19.51 -7.26 -1.50
CA SER A 193 -18.19 -7.77 -1.17
C SER A 193 -17.44 -6.71 -0.38
N SER A 194 -17.42 -6.90 0.93
CA SER A 194 -16.57 -6.19 1.88
C SER A 194 -15.12 -6.11 1.39
N LEU A 195 -14.44 -5.00 1.71
CA LEU A 195 -13.05 -4.63 1.42
C LEU A 195 -11.98 -5.75 1.51
N LEU A 196 -12.24 -6.83 2.26
CA LEU A 196 -11.33 -7.97 2.41
C LEU A 196 -11.35 -8.96 1.23
N VAL A 197 -12.41 -8.96 0.42
CA VAL A 197 -12.56 -9.91 -0.70
C VAL A 197 -11.73 -9.52 -1.91
N GLU A 198 -11.37 -8.24 -2.07
CA GLU A 198 -10.71 -7.76 -3.29
C GLU A 198 -9.21 -8.07 -3.33
N GLY A 199 -8.53 -8.08 -2.17
CA GLY A 199 -7.16 -8.62 -2.04
C GLY A 199 -7.09 -10.12 -2.33
N VAL A 200 -8.15 -10.86 -2.03
CA VAL A 200 -8.30 -12.28 -2.38
C VAL A 200 -8.73 -12.44 -3.85
N LYS A 201 -9.50 -11.50 -4.42
CA LYS A 201 -9.92 -11.55 -5.82
C LYS A 201 -8.77 -11.32 -6.78
N GLN A 202 -7.86 -10.37 -6.52
CA GLN A 202 -6.67 -10.15 -7.37
C GLN A 202 -5.78 -11.39 -7.48
N VAL A 203 -5.73 -12.21 -6.41
CA VAL A 203 -5.03 -13.51 -6.43
C VAL A 203 -5.91 -14.59 -7.08
N SER A 204 -7.23 -14.57 -6.85
CA SER A 204 -8.16 -15.53 -7.46
C SER A 204 -8.37 -15.35 -8.97
N THR A 205 -8.21 -14.14 -9.52
CA THR A 205 -8.28 -13.83 -10.95
C THR A 205 -7.08 -14.36 -11.72
N MET A 206 -6.00 -14.72 -11.04
CA MET A 206 -4.87 -15.43 -11.64
C MET A 206 -5.08 -16.96 -11.69
N ILE A 207 -6.10 -17.48 -10.99
CA ILE A 207 -6.29 -18.93 -10.76
C ILE A 207 -7.53 -19.46 -11.51
N ARG A 208 -8.39 -18.60 -12.07
CA ARG A 208 -9.54 -19.01 -12.90
C ARG A 208 -9.29 -18.80 -14.40
N PRO A 209 -9.78 -19.68 -15.29
CA PRO A 209 -9.81 -19.42 -16.72
C PRO A 209 -10.63 -18.14 -16.97
N GLN A 210 -9.95 -17.12 -17.49
CA GLN A 210 -10.54 -15.82 -17.81
C GLN A 210 -11.55 -16.00 -18.96
N THR A 211 -12.81 -15.58 -18.77
CA THR A 211 -13.80 -15.61 -19.85
C THR A 211 -13.42 -14.60 -20.93
N ALA A 212 -13.81 -14.85 -22.18
CA ALA A 212 -13.56 -13.92 -23.29
C ALA A 212 -14.14 -12.52 -22.99
N GLU A 213 -15.28 -12.46 -22.30
CA GLU A 213 -15.93 -11.24 -21.82
C GLU A 213 -15.09 -10.47 -20.78
N HIS A 214 -14.42 -11.18 -19.86
CA HIS A 214 -13.52 -10.53 -18.90
C HIS A 214 -12.27 -9.97 -19.57
N ILE A 215 -11.67 -10.73 -20.51
CA ILE A 215 -10.52 -10.25 -21.31
C ILE A 215 -10.93 -9.01 -22.12
N PHE A 216 -12.12 -9.05 -22.73
CA PHE A 216 -12.68 -7.91 -23.44
C PHE A 216 -12.88 -6.69 -22.51
N SER A 217 -13.43 -6.89 -21.31
CA SER A 217 -13.61 -5.81 -20.34
C SER A 217 -12.28 -5.16 -19.94
N LEU A 218 -11.23 -5.95 -19.70
CA LEU A 218 -9.89 -5.42 -19.42
C LEU A 218 -9.34 -4.61 -20.59
N TRP A 219 -9.48 -5.11 -21.82
CA TRP A 219 -9.09 -4.39 -23.03
C TRP A 219 -9.87 -3.08 -23.20
N ALA A 220 -11.18 -3.09 -22.98
CA ALA A 220 -12.03 -1.90 -23.12
C ALA A 220 -11.61 -0.78 -22.16
N TRP A 221 -11.31 -1.10 -20.90
CA TRP A 221 -10.80 -0.13 -19.93
C TRP A 221 -9.38 0.37 -20.26
N ASP A 222 -8.49 -0.51 -20.76
CA ASP A 222 -7.15 -0.12 -21.23
C ASP A 222 -7.19 0.78 -22.48
N MET A 223 -8.15 0.56 -23.37
CA MET A 223 -8.35 1.43 -24.53
C MET A 223 -8.85 2.82 -24.12
N ILE A 224 -9.86 2.87 -23.25
CA ILE A 224 -10.44 4.13 -22.80
C ILE A 224 -9.43 5.00 -22.05
N SER A 225 -8.50 4.41 -21.29
CA SER A 225 -7.46 5.16 -20.59
C SER A 225 -6.41 5.77 -21.52
N LYS A 226 -6.29 5.29 -22.77
CA LYS A 226 -5.38 5.85 -23.79
C LYS A 226 -5.98 7.05 -24.53
N PHE A 227 -7.29 7.22 -24.51
CA PHE A 227 -7.95 8.27 -25.27
C PHE A 227 -7.89 9.62 -24.56
N ARG A 228 -7.37 10.64 -25.26
CA ARG A 228 -7.36 12.04 -24.83
C ARG A 228 -8.71 12.75 -24.99
N LEU A 229 -9.70 12.33 -24.20
CA LEU A 229 -11.10 12.77 -24.36
C LEU A 229 -11.41 14.12 -23.70
N HIS A 230 -10.69 14.48 -22.63
CA HIS A 230 -10.90 15.74 -21.91
C HIS A 230 -10.08 16.88 -22.52
N GLN A 231 -10.59 18.12 -22.48
CA GLN A 231 -9.85 19.29 -22.96
C GLN A 231 -8.59 19.59 -22.14
N LEU A 232 -8.57 19.18 -20.87
CA LEU A 232 -7.41 19.30 -19.97
C LEU A 232 -6.48 18.06 -19.98
N ASP A 233 -6.73 17.08 -20.85
CA ASP A 233 -5.86 15.93 -21.10
C ASP A 233 -5.06 16.12 -22.41
N GLN A 234 -4.67 17.38 -22.68
CA GLN A 234 -3.98 17.82 -23.88
C GLN A 234 -2.64 18.48 -23.50
N ASN A 235 -1.90 18.99 -24.50
CA ASN A 235 -0.65 19.70 -24.24
C ASN A 235 -0.84 20.92 -23.31
N GLU A 236 0.24 21.34 -22.65
CA GLU A 236 0.21 22.39 -21.62
C GLU A 236 -0.29 23.74 -22.17
N ALA A 237 0.08 24.07 -23.42
CA ALA A 237 -0.36 25.30 -24.08
C ALA A 237 -1.88 25.33 -24.31
N HIS A 238 -2.45 24.20 -24.73
CA HIS A 238 -3.89 24.03 -24.92
C HIS A 238 -4.63 24.08 -23.59
N CYS A 239 -4.14 23.39 -22.56
CA CYS A 239 -4.71 23.43 -21.21
C CYS A 239 -4.75 24.87 -20.67
N HIS A 240 -3.69 25.66 -20.88
CA HIS A 240 -3.67 27.07 -20.49
C HIS A 240 -4.67 27.92 -21.28
N TYR A 241 -4.82 27.66 -22.58
CA TYR A 241 -5.83 28.31 -23.42
C TYR A 241 -7.26 28.01 -22.94
N VAL A 242 -7.55 26.74 -22.62
CA VAL A 242 -8.85 26.28 -22.12
C VAL A 242 -9.22 26.99 -20.82
N LEU A 243 -8.29 27.06 -19.86
CA LEU A 243 -8.53 27.73 -18.58
C LEU A 243 -8.71 29.25 -18.74
N SER A 244 -8.04 29.86 -19.72
CA SER A 244 -8.15 31.30 -19.99
C SER A 244 -9.41 31.68 -20.78
N ASN A 245 -9.93 30.77 -21.63
CA ASN A 245 -11.05 31.02 -22.53
C ASN A 245 -12.06 29.84 -22.56
N PRO A 246 -12.67 29.49 -21.43
CA PRO A 246 -13.49 28.27 -21.31
C PRO A 246 -14.68 28.25 -22.27
N THR A 247 -15.34 29.39 -22.50
CA THR A 247 -16.51 29.47 -23.40
C THR A 247 -16.17 29.09 -24.84
N ALA A 248 -15.02 29.53 -25.34
CA ALA A 248 -14.58 29.21 -26.70
C ALA A 248 -14.07 27.76 -26.80
N ALA A 249 -13.35 27.30 -25.78
CA ALA A 249 -12.81 25.95 -25.72
C ALA A 249 -13.92 24.88 -25.62
N PHE A 250 -15.00 25.16 -24.88
CA PHE A 250 -16.08 24.20 -24.66
C PHE A 250 -17.17 24.21 -25.74
N ALA A 251 -17.11 25.14 -26.71
CA ALA A 251 -18.08 25.22 -27.81
C ALA A 251 -18.14 23.94 -28.67
N TYR A 252 -17.06 23.16 -28.71
CA TYR A 252 -16.94 21.91 -29.48
C TYR A 252 -16.89 20.65 -28.59
N VAL A 253 -17.24 20.80 -27.31
CA VAL A 253 -17.40 19.67 -26.39
C VAL A 253 -18.83 19.13 -26.54
N PRO A 254 -19.01 17.82 -26.77
CA PRO A 254 -20.33 17.22 -26.95
C PRO A 254 -21.26 17.43 -25.75
N ASP A 255 -22.55 17.62 -26.02
CA ASP A 255 -23.59 17.75 -25.01
C ASP A 255 -24.57 16.58 -25.07
N MET A 256 -24.68 15.89 -23.93
CA MET A 256 -25.55 14.74 -23.71
C MET A 256 -27.03 15.02 -24.01
N ASP A 257 -27.47 16.27 -23.87
CA ASP A 257 -28.88 16.62 -24.06
C ASP A 257 -29.19 17.03 -25.52
N SER A 258 -28.21 17.46 -26.33
CA SER A 258 -28.43 17.94 -27.71
C SER A 258 -27.89 17.02 -28.81
N ASP A 259 -26.83 16.26 -28.55
CA ASP A 259 -26.14 15.49 -29.58
C ASP A 259 -26.69 14.06 -29.71
N SER A 260 -27.34 13.78 -30.84
CA SER A 260 -27.96 12.47 -31.10
C SER A 260 -26.96 11.31 -31.19
N CYS A 261 -25.68 11.58 -31.47
CA CYS A 261 -24.64 10.55 -31.52
C CYS A 261 -24.28 9.98 -30.13
N LEU A 262 -24.75 10.60 -29.04
CA LEU A 262 -24.46 10.19 -27.67
C LEU A 262 -25.57 9.29 -27.05
N GLU A 263 -26.54 8.83 -27.83
CA GLU A 263 -27.66 8.01 -27.35
C GLU A 263 -27.20 6.76 -26.56
N ILE A 264 -26.07 6.17 -26.96
CA ILE A 264 -25.46 5.04 -26.23
C ILE A 264 -24.99 5.44 -24.83
N LEU A 265 -24.42 6.63 -24.65
CA LEU A 265 -24.03 7.13 -23.34
C LEU A 265 -25.24 7.51 -22.50
N VAL A 266 -26.29 8.08 -23.10
CA VAL A 266 -27.54 8.38 -22.40
C VAL A 266 -28.16 7.09 -21.86
N THR A 267 -28.17 6.03 -22.67
CA THR A 267 -28.66 4.71 -22.26
C THR A 267 -27.77 4.10 -21.18
N GLY A 268 -26.45 4.06 -21.39
CA GLY A 268 -25.50 3.48 -20.46
C GLY A 268 -25.44 4.20 -19.11
N THR A 269 -25.52 5.53 -19.07
CA THR A 269 -25.58 6.31 -17.81
C THR A 269 -26.89 6.09 -17.06
N ARG A 270 -28.01 5.97 -17.77
CA ARG A 270 -29.32 5.61 -17.18
C ARG A 270 -29.30 4.20 -16.58
N GLU A 271 -28.63 3.26 -17.25
CA GLU A 271 -28.41 1.89 -16.80
C GLU A 271 -27.26 1.76 -15.79
N LYS A 272 -26.62 2.87 -15.39
CA LYS A 272 -25.51 2.94 -14.43
C LYS A 272 -24.29 2.09 -14.83
N GLN A 273 -24.07 1.91 -16.13
CA GLN A 273 -22.89 1.22 -16.65
C GLN A 273 -21.63 2.04 -16.35
N PRO A 274 -20.64 1.50 -15.60
CA PRO A 274 -19.51 2.29 -15.13
C PRO A 274 -18.69 2.87 -16.27
N ILE A 275 -18.46 2.10 -17.35
CA ILE A 275 -17.69 2.56 -18.50
C ILE A 275 -18.37 3.75 -19.22
N ALA A 276 -19.70 3.73 -19.34
CA ALA A 276 -20.48 4.82 -19.90
C ALA A 276 -20.46 6.05 -19.00
N CYS A 277 -20.55 5.86 -17.68
CA CYS A 277 -20.46 6.95 -16.70
C CYS A 277 -19.11 7.68 -16.76
N TYR A 278 -18.01 6.93 -16.90
CA TYR A 278 -16.67 7.49 -17.07
C TYR A 278 -16.56 8.29 -18.37
N VAL A 279 -16.92 7.68 -19.51
CA VAL A 279 -16.82 8.32 -20.83
C VAL A 279 -17.72 9.56 -20.91
N ALA A 280 -18.96 9.49 -20.41
CA ALA A 280 -19.85 10.63 -20.35
C ALA A 280 -19.24 11.79 -19.56
N THR A 281 -18.60 11.50 -18.43
CA THR A 281 -17.97 12.54 -17.60
C THR A 281 -16.74 13.15 -18.30
N ILE A 282 -15.82 12.33 -18.81
CA ILE A 282 -14.53 12.82 -19.33
C ILE A 282 -14.66 13.46 -20.74
N MET A 283 -15.68 13.09 -21.53
CA MET A 283 -15.81 13.48 -22.94
C MET A 283 -16.83 14.60 -23.20
N THR A 284 -17.84 14.76 -22.33
CA THR A 284 -18.98 15.66 -22.58
C THR A 284 -18.99 16.87 -21.65
N LEU A 285 -19.93 17.78 -21.84
CA LEU A 285 -20.11 18.93 -20.96
C LEU A 285 -20.35 18.55 -19.47
N TRP A 286 -20.71 17.30 -19.15
CA TRP A 286 -20.85 16.84 -17.77
C TRP A 286 -19.53 16.82 -16.97
N GLY A 287 -18.37 16.86 -17.64
CA GLY A 287 -17.06 17.06 -17.00
C GLY A 287 -16.40 18.41 -17.28
N HIS A 288 -16.98 19.25 -18.13
CA HIS A 288 -16.37 20.53 -18.54
C HIS A 288 -17.13 21.76 -18.04
N SER A 289 -18.46 21.70 -18.00
CA SER A 289 -19.30 22.83 -17.59
C SER A 289 -19.58 22.77 -16.09
N ILE A 290 -19.08 23.74 -15.31
CA ILE A 290 -19.24 23.80 -13.84
C ILE A 290 -20.68 23.50 -13.38
N PRO A 291 -21.75 24.12 -13.92
CA PRO A 291 -23.13 23.79 -13.54
C PRO A 291 -23.51 22.33 -13.80
N LEU A 292 -23.06 21.75 -14.92
CA LEU A 292 -23.36 20.36 -15.30
C LEU A 292 -22.51 19.36 -14.50
N ILE A 293 -21.27 19.71 -14.16
CA ILE A 293 -20.42 18.92 -13.26
C ILE A 293 -21.09 18.80 -11.89
N CYS A 294 -21.53 19.93 -11.32
CA CYS A 294 -22.16 19.95 -10.01
C CYS A 294 -23.51 19.21 -9.98
N SER A 295 -24.31 19.30 -11.04
CA SER A 295 -25.66 18.71 -11.09
C SER A 295 -25.65 17.24 -11.52
N LYS A 296 -24.91 16.91 -12.60
CA LYS A 296 -24.89 15.59 -13.25
C LYS A 296 -23.54 14.87 -13.10
N GLY A 297 -22.41 15.56 -13.27
CA GLY A 297 -21.06 14.96 -13.32
C GLY A 297 -20.66 14.20 -12.06
N PHE A 298 -20.70 14.83 -10.88
CA PHE A 298 -20.33 14.14 -9.62
C PHE A 298 -21.20 12.92 -9.33
N ALA A 299 -22.47 12.92 -9.76
CA ALA A 299 -23.35 11.75 -9.62
C ALA A 299 -22.84 10.53 -10.42
N GLN A 300 -22.22 10.77 -11.58
CA GLN A 300 -21.62 9.68 -12.37
C GLN A 300 -20.37 9.13 -11.70
N LEU A 301 -19.58 9.99 -11.05
CA LEU A 301 -18.40 9.55 -10.29
C LEU A 301 -18.80 8.71 -9.07
N GLU A 302 -19.94 8.96 -8.43
CA GLU A 302 -20.44 8.11 -7.34
C GLU A 302 -20.78 6.70 -7.84
N ILE A 303 -21.30 6.58 -9.06
CA ILE A 303 -21.54 5.27 -9.69
C ILE A 303 -20.21 4.53 -9.93
N LEU A 304 -19.19 5.22 -10.47
CA LEU A 304 -17.85 4.63 -10.63
C LEU A 304 -17.30 4.15 -9.30
N GLN A 305 -17.48 4.95 -8.25
CA GLN A 305 -17.04 4.60 -6.91
C GLN A 305 -17.78 3.37 -6.36
N TYR A 306 -19.09 3.28 -6.56
CA TYR A 306 -19.90 2.12 -6.21
C TYR A 306 -19.40 0.83 -6.90
N HIS A 307 -18.89 0.95 -8.13
CA HIS A 307 -18.25 -0.15 -8.86
C HIS A 307 -16.74 -0.31 -8.58
N TYR A 308 -16.22 0.32 -7.51
CA TYR A 308 -14.82 0.26 -7.09
C TYR A 308 -13.80 0.76 -8.13
N LYS A 309 -14.22 1.63 -9.05
CA LYS A 309 -13.37 2.24 -10.10
C LYS A 309 -12.67 3.51 -9.60
N TYR A 310 -11.95 3.41 -8.48
CA TYR A 310 -11.34 4.55 -7.79
C TYR A 310 -10.29 5.29 -8.64
N GLU A 311 -9.48 4.56 -9.40
CA GLU A 311 -8.48 5.15 -10.31
C GLU A 311 -9.15 6.07 -11.34
N GLN A 312 -10.25 5.60 -11.95
CA GLN A 312 -11.00 6.36 -12.93
C GLN A 312 -11.66 7.60 -12.30
N VAL A 313 -12.15 7.50 -11.06
CA VAL A 313 -12.65 8.66 -10.30
C VAL A 313 -11.54 9.70 -10.09
N LEU A 314 -10.33 9.27 -9.71
CA LEU A 314 -9.19 10.17 -9.52
C LEU A 314 -8.77 10.86 -10.82
N ILE A 315 -8.74 10.12 -11.94
CA ILE A 315 -8.45 10.69 -13.26
C ILE A 315 -9.50 11.75 -13.62
N CYS A 316 -10.79 11.48 -13.42
CA CYS A 316 -11.83 12.49 -13.66
C CYS A 316 -11.63 13.72 -12.77
N LEU A 317 -11.40 13.54 -11.47
CA LEU A 317 -11.20 14.64 -10.53
C LEU A 317 -9.96 15.48 -10.87
N HIS A 318 -8.87 14.85 -11.29
CA HIS A 318 -7.64 15.53 -11.72
C HIS A 318 -7.91 16.55 -12.84
N HIS A 319 -8.76 16.18 -13.81
CA HIS A 319 -9.11 17.05 -14.93
C HIS A 319 -10.24 18.04 -14.60
N ILE A 320 -11.16 17.68 -13.71
CA ILE A 320 -12.33 18.50 -13.37
C ILE A 320 -12.00 19.62 -12.40
N ILE A 321 -11.22 19.34 -11.35
CA ILE A 321 -10.93 20.28 -10.25
C ILE A 321 -10.30 21.60 -10.73
N PRO A 322 -9.33 21.61 -11.68
CA PRO A 322 -8.76 22.85 -12.19
C PRO A 322 -9.79 23.85 -12.74
N LEU A 323 -10.95 23.39 -13.21
CA LEU A 323 -12.02 24.25 -13.71
C LEU A 323 -12.69 25.07 -12.59
N PHE A 324 -12.55 24.67 -11.33
CA PHE A 324 -13.15 25.32 -10.18
C PHE A 324 -12.22 26.35 -9.51
N LEU A 325 -11.03 26.60 -10.04
CA LEU A 325 -10.04 27.49 -9.41
C LEU A 325 -10.58 28.92 -9.16
N GLU A 326 -11.44 29.43 -10.03
CA GLU A 326 -12.07 30.76 -9.86
C GLU A 326 -13.37 30.72 -9.04
N CYS A 327 -13.91 29.54 -8.73
CA CYS A 327 -15.21 29.37 -8.09
C CYS A 327 -15.24 28.22 -7.07
N VAL A 328 -14.18 28.13 -6.25
CA VAL A 328 -13.95 27.05 -5.28
C VAL A 328 -15.15 26.82 -4.35
N ASP A 329 -15.86 27.89 -3.96
CA ASP A 329 -17.08 27.81 -3.14
C ASP A 329 -18.15 26.86 -3.70
N SER A 330 -18.27 26.77 -5.03
CA SER A 330 -19.26 25.90 -5.68
C SER A 330 -18.90 24.42 -5.54
N LEU A 331 -17.61 24.12 -5.48
CA LEU A 331 -17.09 22.77 -5.25
C LEU A 331 -17.27 22.37 -3.78
N LEU A 332 -16.92 23.27 -2.86
CA LEU A 332 -16.98 23.02 -1.42
C LEU A 332 -18.41 22.93 -0.85
N LYS A 333 -19.39 23.56 -1.51
CA LYS A 333 -20.82 23.43 -1.14
C LYS A 333 -21.50 22.20 -1.74
N ASN A 334 -20.81 21.43 -2.58
CA ASN A 334 -21.41 20.28 -3.25
C ASN A 334 -21.26 19.01 -2.38
N ASP A 335 -22.37 18.56 -1.80
CA ASP A 335 -22.39 17.39 -0.92
C ASP A 335 -21.87 16.11 -1.60
N LYS A 336 -22.12 15.94 -2.92
CA LYS A 336 -21.64 14.77 -3.68
C LYS A 336 -20.12 14.79 -3.83
N PHE A 337 -19.53 15.95 -4.08
CA PHE A 337 -18.08 16.09 -4.12
C PHE A 337 -17.45 15.77 -2.77
N ILE A 338 -18.01 16.29 -1.67
CA ILE A 338 -17.52 15.98 -0.31
C ILE A 338 -17.63 14.47 -0.04
N SER A 339 -18.77 13.85 -0.38
CA SER A 339 -18.98 12.41 -0.28
C SER A 339 -17.91 11.61 -1.03
N LEU A 340 -17.65 11.96 -2.29
CA LEU A 340 -16.61 11.34 -3.12
C LEU A 340 -15.23 11.43 -2.46
N VAL A 341 -14.84 12.59 -1.95
CA VAL A 341 -13.53 12.79 -1.30
C VAL A 341 -13.41 11.96 -0.02
N ILE A 342 -14.41 12.02 0.87
CA ILE A 342 -14.43 11.22 2.11
C ILE A 342 -14.27 9.73 1.79
N SER A 343 -14.98 9.30 0.76
CA SER A 343 -15.15 7.91 0.40
C SER A 343 -13.90 7.38 -0.36
N LEU A 344 -13.20 8.22 -1.13
CA LEU A 344 -11.86 7.95 -1.67
C LEU A 344 -10.81 7.82 -0.55
N ILE A 345 -10.85 8.72 0.43
CA ILE A 345 -9.95 8.69 1.60
C ILE A 345 -10.22 7.43 2.44
N ALA A 346 -11.47 6.99 2.55
CA ALA A 346 -11.81 5.75 3.26
C ALA A 346 -11.32 4.49 2.53
N ALA A 347 -11.28 4.50 1.19
CA ALA A 347 -10.78 3.40 0.36
C ALA A 347 -9.23 3.21 0.45
N ASP A 348 -8.52 4.20 1.02
CA ASP A 348 -7.06 4.29 1.15
C ASP A 348 -6.43 3.14 1.96
N ARG A 349 -7.22 2.32 2.66
CA ARG A 349 -6.70 1.14 3.37
C ARG A 349 -6.10 0.06 2.45
N THR A 350 -6.27 0.12 1.12
CA THR A 350 -5.80 -0.95 0.22
C THR A 350 -5.35 -0.53 -1.19
N TYR A 351 -5.67 0.68 -1.70
CA TYR A 351 -5.62 0.93 -3.16
C TYR A 351 -4.57 1.90 -3.69
N MET A 352 -3.94 2.75 -2.87
CA MET A 352 -2.88 3.66 -3.34
C MET A 352 -1.52 3.18 -2.86
N LYS A 353 -0.60 2.93 -3.79
CA LYS A 353 0.78 2.48 -3.49
C LYS A 353 1.59 3.51 -2.69
N THR A 354 1.17 4.77 -2.62
CA THR A 354 1.86 5.85 -1.88
C THR A 354 0.88 6.91 -1.36
N PRO A 355 0.41 6.83 -0.08
CA PRO A 355 -0.41 7.89 0.54
C PRO A 355 0.28 9.26 0.57
N LYS A 356 1.61 9.27 0.43
CA LYS A 356 2.46 10.45 0.28
C LYS A 356 2.06 11.35 -0.89
N ASP A 357 1.86 10.79 -2.09
CA ASP A 357 1.68 11.58 -3.32
C ASP A 357 0.29 12.23 -3.34
N PHE A 358 -0.71 11.52 -2.82
CA PHE A 358 -2.06 12.03 -2.63
C PHE A 358 -2.12 13.20 -1.64
N VAL A 359 -1.51 13.03 -0.46
CA VAL A 359 -1.45 14.08 0.57
C VAL A 359 -0.69 15.31 0.04
N TYR A 360 0.41 15.08 -0.67
CA TYR A 360 1.16 16.16 -1.31
C TYR A 360 0.31 16.94 -2.33
N LEU A 361 -0.41 16.24 -3.23
CA LEU A 361 -1.26 16.87 -4.24
C LEU A 361 -2.34 17.74 -3.60
N TRP A 362 -3.12 17.19 -2.67
CA TRP A 362 -4.25 17.90 -2.08
C TRP A 362 -3.82 19.05 -1.19
N LEU A 363 -2.81 18.87 -0.32
CA LEU A 363 -2.31 19.97 0.49
C LEU A 363 -1.66 21.06 -0.37
N SER A 364 -0.98 20.69 -1.47
CA SER A 364 -0.38 21.68 -2.37
C SER A 364 -1.45 22.49 -3.07
N THR A 365 -2.55 21.86 -3.46
CA THR A 365 -3.70 22.52 -4.09
C THR A 365 -4.43 23.44 -3.11
N LEU A 366 -4.76 22.94 -1.92
CA LEU A 366 -5.53 23.71 -0.92
C LEU A 366 -4.77 24.94 -0.41
N VAL A 367 -3.44 24.86 -0.33
CA VAL A 367 -2.59 25.97 0.11
C VAL A 367 -2.41 27.06 -0.95
N LEU A 368 -2.66 26.75 -2.23
CA LEU A 368 -2.66 27.75 -3.31
C LEU A 368 -3.89 28.65 -3.26
N VAL A 369 -4.93 28.29 -2.49
CA VAL A 369 -6.12 29.14 -2.30
C VAL A 369 -5.71 30.41 -1.53
N PRO A 370 -6.02 31.62 -2.04
CA PRO A 370 -5.75 32.87 -1.34
C PRO A 370 -6.43 32.89 0.03
N ASP A 371 -5.70 33.33 1.08
CA ASP A 371 -6.23 33.38 2.45
C ASP A 371 -6.82 32.04 2.97
N TRP A 372 -6.31 30.89 2.50
CA TRP A 372 -6.77 29.56 2.90
C TRP A 372 -6.86 29.35 4.43
N ASN A 373 -6.00 30.01 5.19
CA ASN A 373 -5.93 29.95 6.65
C ASN A 373 -7.04 30.75 7.37
N LYS A 374 -7.88 31.47 6.63
CA LYS A 374 -9.07 32.17 7.11
C LYS A 374 -10.36 31.54 6.60
N ASP A 375 -10.28 30.71 5.56
CA ASP A 375 -11.42 30.02 4.99
C ASP A 375 -11.71 28.73 5.76
N GLN A 376 -12.88 28.68 6.40
CA GLN A 376 -13.29 27.56 7.25
C GLN A 376 -13.47 26.25 6.45
N SER A 377 -13.87 26.35 5.18
CA SER A 377 -14.13 25.20 4.32
C SER A 377 -12.82 24.59 3.83
N VAL A 378 -11.86 25.44 3.46
CA VAL A 378 -10.51 24.99 3.08
C VAL A 378 -9.80 24.39 4.29
N MET A 379 -9.88 25.04 5.46
CA MET A 379 -9.35 24.47 6.70
C MET A 379 -10.00 23.15 7.07
N TYR A 380 -11.29 22.96 6.84
CA TYR A 380 -11.99 21.69 7.09
C TYR A 380 -11.48 20.57 6.17
N LEU A 381 -11.32 20.84 4.87
CA LEU A 381 -10.76 19.85 3.94
C LEU A 381 -9.29 19.51 4.27
N MET A 382 -8.48 20.51 4.59
CA MET A 382 -7.10 20.26 5.04
C MET A 382 -7.09 19.42 6.32
N ASP A 383 -8.05 19.65 7.23
CA ASP A 383 -8.19 18.87 8.47
C ASP A 383 -8.42 17.38 8.19
N ILE A 384 -9.28 17.07 7.21
CA ILE A 384 -9.56 15.70 6.77
C ILE A 384 -8.30 15.07 6.17
N VAL A 385 -7.60 15.77 5.27
CA VAL A 385 -6.39 15.26 4.62
C VAL A 385 -5.27 15.02 5.63
N ILE A 386 -5.07 15.93 6.58
CA ILE A 386 -4.05 15.79 7.62
C ILE A 386 -4.42 14.69 8.62
N SER A 387 -5.70 14.57 8.99
CA SER A 387 -6.20 13.47 9.83
C SER A 387 -5.92 12.11 9.21
N ALA A 388 -6.11 11.97 7.88
CA ALA A 388 -5.81 10.75 7.16
C ALA A 388 -4.29 10.49 7.11
N ALA A 389 -3.49 11.52 6.83
CA ALA A 389 -2.03 11.44 6.77
C ALA A 389 -1.38 11.03 8.10
N PHE A 390 -2.01 11.38 9.24
CA PHE A 390 -1.42 11.21 10.57
C PHE A 390 -1.05 9.76 10.91
N PHE A 391 -1.78 8.77 10.36
CA PHE A 391 -1.55 7.35 10.62
C PHE A 391 -0.50 6.70 9.70
N HIS A 392 0.08 7.46 8.76
CA HIS A 392 1.07 6.99 7.80
C HIS A 392 2.39 7.77 7.94
N ALA A 393 3.50 7.08 8.25
CA ALA A 393 4.79 7.73 8.55
C ALA A 393 5.29 8.64 7.41
N ASP A 394 5.28 8.16 6.17
CA ASP A 394 5.77 8.92 5.01
C ASP A 394 4.87 10.12 4.65
N ALA A 395 3.55 9.95 4.78
CA ALA A 395 2.59 11.02 4.55
C ALA A 395 2.70 12.09 5.64
N LYS A 396 2.82 11.70 6.91
CA LYS A 396 3.03 12.61 8.04
C LYS A 396 4.30 13.44 7.88
N LEU A 397 5.42 12.83 7.50
CA LEU A 397 6.66 13.55 7.20
C LEU A 397 6.48 14.57 6.06
N THR A 398 5.67 14.22 5.06
CA THR A 398 5.35 15.11 3.94
C THR A 398 4.53 16.32 4.40
N VAL A 399 3.52 16.12 5.26
CA VAL A 399 2.78 17.22 5.90
C VAL A 399 3.74 18.13 6.68
N GLU A 400 4.61 17.58 7.51
CA GLU A 400 5.57 18.35 8.31
C GLU A 400 6.52 19.19 7.44
N HIS A 401 7.06 18.61 6.36
CA HIS A 401 7.90 19.32 5.41
C HIS A 401 7.16 20.46 4.69
N MET A 402 5.91 20.23 4.28
CA MET A 402 5.10 21.26 3.62
C MET A 402 4.82 22.45 4.54
N PHE A 403 4.39 22.21 5.78
CA PHE A 403 4.12 23.30 6.73
C PHE A 403 5.40 24.04 7.13
N GLN A 404 6.55 23.37 7.24
CA GLN A 404 7.86 24.03 7.42
C GLN A 404 8.22 24.96 6.25
N ASN A 405 8.00 24.51 5.00
CA ASN A 405 8.26 25.30 3.80
C ASN A 405 7.31 26.50 3.66
N LEU A 406 6.05 26.34 4.07
CA LEU A 406 5.09 27.45 4.07
C LEU A 406 5.47 28.52 5.08
N PHE A 407 5.90 28.12 6.28
CA PHE A 407 6.36 29.04 7.30
C PHE A 407 7.62 29.81 6.85
N SER A 408 8.59 29.14 6.21
CA SER A 408 9.82 29.79 5.72
C SER A 408 9.56 30.77 4.57
N THR A 409 8.66 30.43 3.64
CA THR A 409 8.28 31.30 2.51
C THR A 409 7.57 32.57 2.98
N MET A 410 6.68 32.47 3.98
CA MET A 410 6.01 33.61 4.61
C MET A 410 6.99 34.51 5.37
N SER A 411 7.95 33.91 6.11
CA SER A 411 8.99 34.67 6.81
C SER A 411 9.85 35.51 5.86
N ASN A 412 10.12 35.03 4.64
CA ASN A 412 10.90 35.77 3.63
C ASN A 412 10.09 36.89 2.94
N ARG A 413 8.79 36.71 2.68
CA ARG A 413 7.92 37.75 2.10
C ARG A 413 7.77 38.98 3.02
N ASN A 414 7.77 38.77 4.34
CA ASN A 414 7.64 39.86 5.31
C ASN A 414 8.96 40.65 5.54
N VAL A 415 10.10 40.13 5.11
CA VAL A 415 11.39 40.88 5.14
C VAL A 415 11.49 41.85 3.96
N MET A 416 10.89 41.53 2.81
CA MET A 416 10.95 42.37 1.59
C MET A 416 9.97 43.56 1.61
N THR A 417 8.90 43.51 2.43
CA THR A 417 7.89 44.58 2.55
C THR A 417 8.14 45.55 3.72
N SER A 418 9.28 45.41 4.41
CA SER A 418 9.67 46.19 5.59
C SER A 418 10.22 47.59 5.29
N PHE A 419 9.57 48.35 4.40
CA PHE A 419 9.73 49.81 4.31
C PHE A 419 8.42 50.59 4.58
N GLY A 420 7.28 49.89 4.77
CA GLY A 420 5.95 50.51 4.92
C GLY A 420 5.30 50.49 6.32
N SER A 421 5.93 49.93 7.36
CA SER A 421 5.28 49.70 8.67
C SER A 421 5.87 50.54 9.83
N PHE A 422 6.06 51.84 9.62
CA PHE A 422 6.57 52.73 10.66
C PHE A 422 5.52 53.20 11.70
N LEU A 423 4.25 52.73 11.63
CA LEU A 423 3.15 53.31 12.45
C LEU A 423 2.22 52.30 13.16
N HIS A 424 2.68 51.10 13.50
CA HIS A 424 1.86 50.14 14.29
C HIS A 424 2.30 49.93 15.75
N TRP A 425 3.29 50.68 16.24
CA TRP A 425 3.83 50.54 17.60
C TRP A 425 2.93 51.10 18.72
N ALA A 426 1.80 51.75 18.38
CA ALA A 426 0.98 52.52 19.32
C ALA A 426 -0.30 51.81 19.82
N THR A 427 -0.58 50.57 19.43
CA THR A 427 -1.69 49.78 19.97
C THR A 427 -1.14 48.47 20.50
N GLY A 428 -1.25 48.22 21.81
CA GLY A 428 -0.70 47.06 22.53
C GLY A 428 -1.31 45.69 22.18
N SER A 429 -1.48 45.39 20.90
CA SER A 429 -1.78 44.07 20.35
C SER A 429 -0.47 43.54 19.76
N SER A 430 0.27 42.79 20.58
CA SER A 430 1.42 42.03 20.10
C SER A 430 0.94 40.80 19.32
N ASN A 431 0.47 40.99 18.09
CA ASN A 431 0.19 39.87 17.20
C ASN A 431 1.52 39.27 16.75
N SER A 432 1.94 38.18 17.39
CA SER A 432 2.89 37.25 16.80
C SER A 432 2.35 36.84 15.43
N VAL A 433 3.19 36.87 14.40
CA VAL A 433 2.89 36.36 13.06
C VAL A 433 2.66 34.86 13.15
N SER A 434 1.45 34.46 13.53
CA SER A 434 0.97 33.09 13.49
C SER A 434 0.08 32.91 12.27
N LEU A 435 0.20 31.76 11.63
CA LEU A 435 -0.65 31.32 10.54
C LEU A 435 -2.11 31.18 10.98
N LEU A 436 -2.36 30.96 12.28
CA LEU A 436 -3.69 30.92 12.89
C LEU A 436 -3.77 31.96 14.01
N GLY A 437 -4.53 33.03 13.78
CA GLY A 437 -4.69 34.12 14.75
C GLY A 437 -5.53 33.77 16.00
N LYS A 438 -6.31 32.69 15.95
CA LYS A 438 -7.16 32.16 17.04
C LYS A 438 -7.24 30.63 16.94
N SER A 439 -7.82 29.97 17.96
CA SER A 439 -8.18 28.56 17.91
C SER A 439 -9.19 28.29 16.79
N THR A 440 -9.11 27.11 16.19
CA THR A 440 -9.96 26.69 15.07
C THR A 440 -10.60 25.33 15.36
N GLN A 441 -11.78 25.11 14.76
CA GLN A 441 -12.49 23.83 14.78
C GLN A 441 -11.78 22.75 13.94
N SER A 442 -10.84 23.16 13.06
CA SER A 442 -9.95 22.26 12.31
C SER A 442 -8.74 21.89 13.18
N VAL A 443 -8.93 20.90 14.05
CA VAL A 443 -7.99 20.59 15.14
C VAL A 443 -6.68 19.97 14.64
N TRP A 444 -6.71 19.17 13.57
CA TRP A 444 -5.51 18.57 12.96
C TRP A 444 -4.63 19.61 12.28
N VAL A 445 -5.24 20.56 11.57
CA VAL A 445 -4.54 21.74 11.01
C VAL A 445 -3.92 22.54 12.16
N ALA A 446 -4.70 22.84 13.21
CA ALA A 446 -4.22 23.61 14.36
C ALA A 446 -3.00 22.97 15.03
N TYR A 447 -3.03 21.65 15.20
CA TYR A 447 -1.92 20.89 15.79
C TYR A 447 -0.63 21.02 14.98
N HIS A 448 -0.69 20.81 13.66
CA HIS A 448 0.51 20.89 12.82
C HIS A 448 1.06 22.33 12.74
N VAL A 449 0.18 23.33 12.66
CA VAL A 449 0.59 24.75 12.69
C VAL A 449 1.28 25.08 14.02
N LEU A 450 0.68 24.73 15.16
CA LEU A 450 1.26 24.99 16.48
C LEU A 450 2.61 24.30 16.66
N LEU A 451 2.74 23.06 16.16
CA LEU A 451 3.96 22.28 16.23
C LEU A 451 5.10 22.92 15.41
N THR A 452 4.81 23.31 14.17
CA THR A 452 5.79 24.00 13.29
C THR A 452 6.22 25.35 13.85
N GLU A 453 5.27 26.14 14.35
CA GLU A 453 5.59 27.48 14.87
C GLU A 453 6.34 27.43 16.20
N GLN A 454 5.97 26.54 17.13
CA GLN A 454 6.71 26.34 18.39
C GLN A 454 8.14 25.89 18.10
N TYR A 455 8.31 24.93 17.18
CA TYR A 455 9.64 24.46 16.79
C TYR A 455 10.51 25.62 16.29
N ASN A 456 9.99 26.43 15.38
CA ASN A 456 10.74 27.54 14.81
C ASN A 456 11.01 28.69 15.80
N ARG A 457 10.07 28.98 16.71
CA ARG A 457 10.18 30.15 17.60
C ARG A 457 10.79 29.87 18.97
N GLU A 458 10.50 28.73 19.58
CA GLU A 458 10.88 28.41 20.96
C GLU A 458 12.01 27.37 21.04
N ILE A 459 11.99 26.36 20.16
CA ILE A 459 12.96 25.25 20.18
C ILE A 459 14.22 25.64 19.41
N LYS A 460 14.09 26.01 18.13
CA LYS A 460 15.22 26.35 17.23
C LYS A 460 16.04 27.54 17.73
N THR A 461 15.38 28.53 18.32
CA THR A 461 16.01 29.74 18.88
C THR A 461 16.52 29.53 20.31
N LYS A 462 16.16 28.41 20.95
CA LYS A 462 16.37 28.15 22.39
C LYS A 462 15.73 29.19 23.32
N LEU A 463 14.74 29.95 22.84
CA LEU A 463 14.07 30.98 23.62
C LEU A 463 13.40 30.43 24.88
N TRP A 464 12.73 29.27 24.80
CA TRP A 464 12.08 28.68 25.98
C TRP A 464 13.08 28.33 27.09
N HIS A 465 14.26 27.83 26.72
CA HIS A 465 15.33 27.53 27.65
C HIS A 465 15.83 28.80 28.38
N GLU A 466 16.04 29.90 27.65
CA GLU A 466 16.51 31.15 28.24
C GLU A 466 15.44 31.82 29.13
N ILE A 467 14.16 31.70 28.77
CA ILE A 467 13.04 32.16 29.63
C ILE A 467 13.06 31.40 30.96
N LEU A 468 13.17 30.07 30.93
CA LEU A 468 13.23 29.26 32.15
C LEU A 468 14.44 29.65 33.00
N LYS A 469 15.61 29.87 32.38
CA LYS A 469 16.84 30.31 33.05
C LYS A 469 16.66 31.65 33.77
N GLU A 470 16.13 32.67 33.11
CA GLU A 470 15.85 33.98 33.74
C GLU A 470 14.88 33.86 34.92
N LEU A 471 13.83 33.04 34.79
CA LEU A 471 12.87 32.76 35.87
C LEU A 471 13.53 32.01 37.05
N SER A 472 14.51 31.14 36.78
CA SER A 472 15.23 30.42 37.83
C SER A 472 16.23 31.28 38.60
N VAL A 473 16.85 32.26 37.93
CA VAL A 473 17.84 33.17 38.55
C VAL A 473 17.15 34.21 39.43
N GLN A 474 15.95 34.67 39.07
CA GLN A 474 15.20 35.68 39.82
C GLN A 474 13.75 35.23 40.06
N PRO A 475 13.45 34.50 41.15
CA PRO A 475 12.10 33.95 41.39
C PRO A 475 10.99 35.00 41.61
N LYS A 476 11.34 36.29 41.74
CA LYS A 476 10.38 37.42 41.87
C LYS A 476 10.22 38.23 40.58
N ILE A 477 10.84 37.83 39.46
CA ILE A 477 10.74 38.55 38.20
C ILE A 477 9.36 38.33 37.57
N SER A 478 8.78 39.36 36.93
CA SER A 478 7.57 39.17 36.13
C SER A 478 7.89 38.44 34.82
N LEU A 479 6.94 37.63 34.34
CA LEU A 479 7.08 36.84 33.12
C LEU A 479 7.44 37.70 31.90
N ASP A 480 6.80 38.86 31.72
CA ASP A 480 7.11 39.80 30.63
C ASP A 480 8.53 40.36 30.71
N THR A 481 9.06 40.56 31.92
CA THR A 481 10.45 41.03 32.09
C THR A 481 11.45 39.91 31.78
N ALA A 482 11.14 38.66 32.16
CA ALA A 482 11.94 37.50 31.79
C ALA A 482 11.95 37.26 30.28
N ILE A 483 10.79 37.37 29.61
CA ILE A 483 10.68 37.27 28.15
C ILE A 483 11.50 38.36 27.46
N LYS A 484 11.40 39.62 27.90
CA LYS A 484 12.20 40.72 27.33
C LYS A 484 13.70 40.46 27.41
N ARG A 485 14.19 39.95 28.55
CA ARG A 485 15.61 39.60 28.73
C ARG A 485 16.02 38.40 27.87
N ALA A 486 15.22 37.34 27.86
CA ALA A 486 15.46 36.17 27.02
C ALA A 486 15.49 36.51 25.52
N CYS A 487 14.55 37.35 25.06
CA CYS A 487 14.52 37.84 23.67
C CYS A 487 15.77 38.67 23.34
N ALA A 488 16.26 39.51 24.25
CA ALA A 488 17.50 40.25 24.06
C ALA A 488 18.72 39.31 23.91
N THR A 489 18.79 38.26 24.73
CA THR A 489 19.86 37.24 24.65
C THR A 489 19.82 36.47 23.33
N VAL A 490 18.63 36.11 22.85
CA VAL A 490 18.40 35.32 21.63
C VAL A 490 18.33 36.20 20.37
N LYS A 491 18.51 37.52 20.49
CA LYS A 491 18.43 38.51 19.39
C LYS A 491 17.08 38.51 18.67
N MET A 492 15.99 38.38 19.41
CA MET A 492 14.62 38.44 18.92
C MET A 492 13.90 39.70 19.41
N GLN A 493 12.90 40.16 18.66
CA GLN A 493 12.03 41.24 19.11
C GLN A 493 11.18 40.78 20.32
N PRO A 494 11.10 41.58 21.40
CA PRO A 494 10.33 41.22 22.58
C PRO A 494 8.82 41.21 22.31
N PHE A 495 8.11 40.31 22.99
CA PHE A 495 6.65 40.15 22.90
C PHE A 495 6.05 39.91 24.29
N GLY A 496 4.73 40.08 24.44
CA GLY A 496 4.05 39.87 25.71
C GLY A 496 3.85 38.39 26.05
N ALA A 497 3.59 38.08 27.33
CA ALA A 497 3.39 36.72 27.83
C ALA A 497 2.35 35.88 27.05
N ASN A 498 1.28 36.51 26.56
CA ASN A 498 0.23 35.85 25.76
C ASN A 498 0.74 35.25 24.44
N GLY A 499 1.92 35.65 23.98
CA GLY A 499 2.54 35.13 22.77
C GLY A 499 3.30 33.81 22.96
N LEU A 500 3.36 33.23 24.17
CA LEU A 500 4.01 31.95 24.44
C LEU A 500 3.16 30.77 23.99
N PHE A 501 3.81 29.72 23.47
CA PHE A 501 3.09 28.53 22.97
C PHE A 501 2.41 27.72 24.08
N ILE A 502 2.85 27.86 25.34
CA ILE A 502 2.16 27.24 26.48
C ILE A 502 0.68 27.67 26.55
N TYR A 503 0.38 28.95 26.35
CA TYR A 503 -0.99 29.46 26.38
C TYR A 503 -1.78 29.08 25.12
N ARG A 504 -1.10 28.91 23.99
CA ARG A 504 -1.74 28.50 22.74
C ARG A 504 -2.10 27.02 22.72
N TRP A 505 -1.23 26.16 23.24
CA TRP A 505 -1.55 24.74 23.44
C TRP A 505 -2.71 24.58 24.42
N SER A 506 -2.72 25.33 25.53
CA SER A 506 -3.85 25.27 26.47
C SER A 506 -5.14 25.78 25.84
N GLN A 507 -5.11 26.88 25.08
CA GLN A 507 -6.30 27.42 24.42
C GLN A 507 -6.85 26.43 23.40
N GLN A 508 -6.01 25.88 22.51
CA GLN A 508 -6.46 24.88 21.53
C GLN A 508 -6.97 23.60 22.19
N ALA A 509 -6.34 23.15 23.29
CA ALA A 509 -6.80 21.97 24.03
C ALA A 509 -8.17 22.20 24.69
N LEU A 510 -8.42 23.39 25.24
CA LEU A 510 -9.73 23.75 25.81
C LEU A 510 -10.83 23.87 24.76
N ASP A 511 -10.49 24.34 23.56
CA ASP A 511 -11.44 24.51 22.45
C ASP A 511 -11.68 23.22 21.64
N THR A 512 -10.97 22.13 21.97
CA THR A 512 -11.08 20.84 21.29
C THR A 512 -12.12 19.93 21.99
N PRO A 513 -13.04 19.28 21.25
CA PRO A 513 -14.01 18.35 21.84
C PRO A 513 -13.35 17.19 22.60
N ILE A 514 -13.95 16.78 23.72
CA ILE A 514 -13.42 15.72 24.62
C ILE A 514 -13.18 14.37 23.91
N GLY A 515 -13.98 14.07 22.88
CA GLY A 515 -13.86 12.82 22.10
C GLY A 515 -12.86 12.88 20.95
N HIS A 516 -12.17 14.02 20.74
CA HIS A 516 -11.28 14.17 19.60
C HIS A 516 -9.97 13.39 19.81
N PRO A 517 -9.52 12.55 18.85
CA PRO A 517 -8.37 11.65 19.03
C PRO A 517 -7.03 12.36 19.31
N ILE A 518 -6.87 13.61 18.87
CA ILE A 518 -5.63 14.38 19.04
C ILE A 518 -5.52 15.12 20.39
N LEU A 519 -6.61 15.20 21.16
CA LEU A 519 -6.68 15.96 22.41
C LEU A 519 -5.58 15.56 23.42
N PRO A 520 -5.24 14.27 23.61
CA PRO A 520 -4.13 13.87 24.48
C PRO A 520 -2.78 14.47 24.06
N LEU A 521 -2.53 14.62 22.76
CA LEU A 521 -1.29 15.18 22.24
C LEU A 521 -1.21 16.70 22.45
N LEU A 522 -2.34 17.40 22.35
CA LEU A 522 -2.42 18.83 22.72
C LEU A 522 -2.05 19.03 24.19
N TRP A 523 -2.61 18.21 25.08
CA TRP A 523 -2.28 18.24 26.51
C TRP A 523 -0.83 17.81 26.78
N GLN A 524 -0.31 16.83 26.04
CA GLN A 524 1.09 16.42 26.15
C GLN A 524 2.04 17.59 25.84
N ASN A 525 1.80 18.34 24.77
CA ASN A 525 2.62 19.51 24.42
C ASN A 525 2.48 20.64 25.46
N PHE A 526 1.28 20.87 25.98
CA PHE A 526 1.07 21.80 27.09
C PHE A 526 1.87 21.38 28.34
N PHE A 527 1.73 20.15 28.80
CA PHE A 527 2.39 19.67 30.02
C PHE A 527 3.90 19.60 29.86
N ALA A 528 4.42 19.31 28.66
CA ALA A 528 5.84 19.37 28.38
C ALA A 528 6.43 20.77 28.64
N LEU A 529 5.68 21.83 28.32
CA LEU A 529 6.08 23.21 28.62
C LEU A 529 5.82 23.57 30.10
N PHE A 530 4.63 23.27 30.61
CA PHE A 530 4.22 23.63 31.99
C PHE A 530 5.10 22.99 33.08
N LEU A 531 5.50 21.74 32.85
CA LEU A 531 6.35 20.98 33.76
C LEU A 531 7.84 21.18 33.47
N ALA A 532 8.19 21.96 32.45
CA ALA A 532 9.59 22.25 32.15
C ALA A 532 10.27 22.89 33.37
N ARG A 533 11.49 22.44 33.64
CA ARG A 533 12.34 22.98 34.72
C ARG A 533 13.69 23.31 34.13
N VAL A 534 14.34 24.34 34.67
CA VAL A 534 15.77 24.56 34.40
C VAL A 534 16.53 23.38 35.01
N PRO A 535 17.41 22.70 34.27
CA PRO A 535 18.30 21.72 34.87
C PRO A 535 19.25 22.46 35.82
N SER A 536 18.90 22.54 37.11
CA SER A 536 19.81 23.08 38.11
C SER A 536 20.89 22.04 38.34
N SER A 537 22.02 22.19 37.65
CA SER A 537 23.24 21.42 37.88
C SER A 537 23.59 21.34 39.38
N SER A 538 23.33 22.40 40.15
CA SER A 538 23.60 22.44 41.59
C SER A 538 22.83 21.41 42.45
N GLY A 539 21.56 21.12 42.14
CA GLY A 539 20.76 20.16 42.90
C GLY A 539 21.21 18.73 42.65
N PHE A 540 21.50 18.43 41.39
CA PHE A 540 21.94 17.11 40.96
C PHE A 540 23.34 16.77 41.46
N TYR A 541 24.32 17.67 41.35
CA TYR A 541 25.67 17.42 41.88
C TYR A 541 25.69 17.27 43.40
N LYS A 542 24.79 17.96 44.12
CA LYS A 542 24.63 17.83 45.57
C LYS A 542 24.00 16.50 45.96
N THR A 543 23.02 16.03 45.19
CA THR A 543 22.47 14.67 45.32
C THR A 543 23.50 13.58 44.96
N LEU A 544 24.33 13.77 43.93
CA LEU A 544 25.44 12.87 43.61
C LEU A 544 26.50 12.83 44.74
N SER A 545 26.80 13.97 45.36
CA SER A 545 27.67 14.02 46.57
C SER A 545 27.06 13.18 47.70
N LEU A 546 25.75 13.35 47.96
CA LEU A 546 25.03 12.54 48.96
C LEU A 546 25.02 11.05 48.62
N TRP A 547 25.02 10.67 47.34
CA TRP A 547 25.12 9.26 46.93
C TRP A 547 26.51 8.68 47.16
N LEU A 548 27.56 9.48 46.95
CA LEU A 548 28.94 9.06 47.14
C LEU A 548 29.33 9.01 48.63
N GLU A 549 28.70 9.86 49.45
CA GLU A 549 28.99 9.99 50.88
C GLU A 549 28.11 9.09 51.77
N GLU A 550 27.07 8.43 51.24
CA GLU A 550 26.14 7.61 52.03
C GLU A 550 26.53 6.12 52.05
N PRO A 551 27.19 5.63 53.12
CA PRO A 551 27.73 4.27 53.17
C PRO A 551 26.64 3.18 53.16
N ARG A 552 25.41 3.50 53.60
CA ARG A 552 24.28 2.56 53.61
C ARG A 552 23.85 2.11 52.21
N LEU A 553 24.16 2.88 51.17
CA LEU A 553 23.86 2.52 49.77
C LEU A 553 24.60 1.26 49.29
N GLN A 554 25.63 0.81 50.03
CA GLN A 554 26.38 -0.42 49.75
C GLN A 554 25.80 -1.66 50.46
N GLU A 555 24.77 -1.50 51.29
CA GLU A 555 24.16 -2.62 52.02
C GLU A 555 23.17 -3.40 51.12
N PRO A 556 23.32 -4.73 50.98
CA PRO A 556 22.53 -5.55 50.04
C PRO A 556 21.04 -5.66 50.39
N GLY A 557 20.61 -5.16 51.56
CA GLY A 557 19.21 -5.15 52.01
C GLY A 557 18.53 -3.79 51.94
N LEU A 558 19.19 -2.74 51.43
CA LEU A 558 18.64 -1.39 51.45
C LEU A 558 17.55 -1.23 50.37
N TYR A 559 16.32 -0.94 50.81
CA TYR A 559 15.21 -0.64 49.93
C TYR A 559 15.29 0.80 49.40
N LEU A 560 15.96 0.97 48.26
CA LEU A 560 16.25 2.26 47.61
C LEU A 560 15.01 3.17 47.45
N PRO A 561 13.80 2.69 47.10
CA PRO A 561 12.63 3.56 46.96
C PRO A 561 12.21 4.27 48.25
N ALA A 562 12.56 3.75 49.42
CA ALA A 562 12.23 4.35 50.72
C ALA A 562 13.25 5.41 51.19
N LEU A 563 14.28 5.71 50.40
CA LEU A 563 15.23 6.76 50.74
C LEU A 563 14.58 8.15 50.72
N PRO A 564 15.01 9.08 51.59
CA PRO A 564 14.46 10.43 51.63
C PRO A 564 14.55 11.14 50.27
N PRO A 565 13.62 12.07 49.95
CA PRO A 565 13.51 12.70 48.63
C PRO A 565 14.79 13.39 48.13
N GLN A 566 15.64 13.86 49.05
CA GLN A 566 16.94 14.48 48.76
C GLN A 566 17.94 13.53 48.07
N TYR A 567 17.75 12.22 48.21
CA TYR A 567 18.52 11.19 47.52
C TYR A 567 17.94 10.83 46.14
N MET A 568 16.85 11.47 45.69
CA MET A 568 16.22 11.20 44.39
C MET A 568 16.12 9.69 44.07
N SER A 569 15.53 8.93 44.99
CA SER A 569 15.49 7.46 45.00
C SER A 569 15.06 6.83 43.67
N GLN A 570 14.12 7.45 42.96
CA GLN A 570 13.66 7.01 41.64
C GLN A 570 14.76 7.07 40.57
N LYS A 571 15.61 8.10 40.58
CA LYS A 571 16.74 8.23 39.63
C LYS A 571 17.92 7.33 40.02
N LEU A 572 18.13 7.14 41.33
CA LEU A 572 19.13 6.22 41.88
C LEU A 572 18.84 4.76 41.52
N VAL A 573 17.56 4.35 41.52
CA VAL A 573 17.11 3.01 41.12
C VAL A 573 17.34 2.75 39.62
N LEU A 574 17.23 3.77 38.78
CA LEU A 574 17.26 3.61 37.32
C LEU A 574 18.67 3.71 36.71
N LEU A 575 19.60 4.51 37.27
CA LEU A 575 21.00 4.68 36.81
C LEU A 575 21.19 4.65 35.27
N THR A 576 20.23 5.21 34.52
CA THR A 576 20.25 5.32 33.07
C THR A 576 21.07 6.53 32.63
N PRO A 577 21.57 6.60 31.38
CA PRO A 577 22.16 7.83 30.86
C PRO A 577 21.14 8.96 30.98
N TRP A 578 21.43 9.95 31.83
CA TRP A 578 20.53 11.07 32.13
C TRP A 578 20.54 12.09 30.98
N LEU A 579 19.95 11.68 29.85
CA LEU A 579 19.87 12.43 28.60
C LEU A 579 19.14 13.77 28.75
N GLU A 580 18.37 13.96 29.82
CA GLU A 580 17.71 15.22 30.19
C GLU A 580 18.70 16.38 30.52
N TYR A 581 19.96 16.06 30.82
CA TYR A 581 21.04 17.04 31.03
C TYR A 581 21.98 17.16 29.82
N ILE A 582 21.76 16.37 28.77
CA ILE A 582 22.52 16.38 27.52
C ILE A 582 21.60 16.98 26.46
N ASP A 583 21.96 18.12 25.88
CA ASP A 583 21.23 18.70 24.76
C ASP A 583 21.42 17.79 23.53
N TYR A 584 20.60 16.74 23.44
CA TYR A 584 20.70 15.70 22.42
C TYR A 584 20.59 16.28 21.02
N TRP A 585 19.76 17.32 20.87
CA TRP A 585 19.60 18.05 19.62
C TRP A 585 20.89 18.81 19.26
N ALA A 586 21.53 19.49 20.22
CA ALA A 586 22.84 20.10 19.98
C ALA A 586 23.94 19.09 19.71
N VAL A 587 23.94 17.92 20.35
CA VAL A 587 24.91 16.85 20.07
C VAL A 587 24.72 16.33 18.65
N GLN A 588 23.49 16.09 18.21
CA GLN A 588 23.18 15.62 16.87
C GLN A 588 23.54 16.68 15.80
N GLN A 589 23.25 17.96 16.05
CA GLN A 589 23.67 19.06 15.18
C GLN A 589 25.20 19.21 15.13
N ASN A 590 25.89 19.10 16.26
CA ASN A 590 27.35 19.15 16.29
C ASN A 590 27.96 17.95 15.58
N GLN A 591 27.33 16.77 15.63
CA GLN A 591 27.75 15.62 14.84
C GLN A 591 27.56 15.86 13.34
N ILE A 592 26.42 16.42 12.91
CA ILE A 592 26.17 16.78 11.51
C ILE A 592 27.18 17.83 11.03
N ILE A 593 27.42 18.88 11.81
CA ILE A 593 28.41 19.93 11.50
C ILE A 593 29.82 19.33 11.46
N ALA A 594 30.17 18.44 12.39
CA ALA A 594 31.47 17.79 12.41
C ALA A 594 31.67 16.84 11.23
N VAL A 595 30.61 16.14 10.79
CA VAL A 595 30.61 15.32 9.57
C VAL A 595 30.76 16.18 8.33
N GLN A 596 30.02 17.29 8.23
CA GLN A 596 30.13 18.23 7.11
C GLN A 596 31.50 18.90 7.05
N GLU A 597 32.06 19.29 8.19
CA GLU A 597 33.41 19.87 8.26
C GLU A 597 34.48 18.81 7.96
N TRP A 598 34.29 17.56 8.41
CA TRP A 598 35.14 16.43 8.04
C TRP A 598 35.06 16.13 6.53
N GLU A 599 33.89 16.14 5.91
CA GLU A 599 33.71 15.98 4.47
C GLU A 599 34.36 17.12 3.68
N ARG A 600 34.29 18.35 4.20
CA ARG A 600 34.94 19.54 3.63
C ARG A 600 36.47 19.47 3.73
N ILE A 601 37.00 19.01 4.87
CA ILE A 601 38.44 18.82 5.11
C ILE A 601 38.99 17.63 4.30
N CYS A 602 38.20 16.56 4.15
CA CYS A 602 38.55 15.39 3.36
C CYS A 602 38.23 15.52 1.86
N CYS A 603 37.83 16.71 1.40
CA CYS A 603 37.52 17.03 0.00
C CYS A 603 36.47 16.09 -0.64
N ARG A 604 35.47 15.65 0.12
CA ARG A 604 34.38 14.76 -0.34
C ARG A 604 33.06 15.49 -0.65
N SER A 605 33.05 16.82 -0.68
CA SER A 605 31.92 17.62 -1.15
C SER A 605 31.82 17.62 -2.68
N GLN A 606 30.63 17.34 -3.22
CA GLN A 606 30.35 17.22 -4.66
C GLN A 606 30.71 18.47 -5.50
N GLU A 607 30.88 19.63 -4.87
CA GLU A 607 31.14 20.91 -5.54
C GLU A 607 32.62 21.17 -5.89
N ASN A 608 33.58 20.35 -5.43
CA ASN A 608 35.01 20.61 -5.64
C ASN A 608 35.69 19.73 -6.70
N TYR A 609 34.96 18.92 -7.46
CA TYR A 609 35.52 18.08 -8.53
C TYR A 609 36.03 18.87 -9.76
N TYR A 610 35.80 20.18 -9.84
CA TYR A 610 36.19 21.00 -10.99
C TYR A 610 37.36 21.97 -10.74
N GLN A 611 37.95 22.04 -9.55
CA GLN A 611 39.04 22.97 -9.28
C GLN A 611 40.14 22.38 -8.38
N LYS A 612 41.07 21.63 -8.99
CA LYS A 612 42.54 21.79 -8.86
C LYS A 612 43.25 20.46 -9.09
N GLY A 613 43.66 20.27 -10.34
CA GLY A 613 45.03 19.80 -10.56
C GLY A 613 45.99 20.94 -10.18
N LYS A 614 46.84 20.71 -9.17
CA LYS A 614 48.24 21.17 -9.10
C LYS A 614 48.88 20.75 -7.76
N ASN A 615 49.98 20.02 -7.91
CA ASN A 615 50.97 19.59 -6.91
C ASN A 615 51.24 20.58 -5.78
N VAL A 616 51.45 20.09 -4.55
CA VAL A 616 52.64 20.41 -3.72
C VAL A 616 52.95 19.22 -2.77
N SER A 617 54.19 18.77 -2.83
CA SER A 617 54.88 17.89 -1.87
C SER A 617 55.51 18.71 -0.74
N ILE A 618 55.31 18.35 0.55
CA ILE A 618 56.23 18.77 1.63
C ILE A 618 56.39 17.65 2.65
N SER A 619 57.60 17.11 2.68
CA SER A 619 58.23 16.37 3.76
C SER A 619 58.67 17.31 4.90
N SER A 620 58.44 16.96 6.18
CA SER A 620 59.36 17.37 7.26
C SER A 620 59.37 16.43 8.48
N PRO A 621 60.53 16.19 9.13
CA PRO A 621 60.73 15.13 10.15
C PRO A 621 60.62 15.60 11.61
N GLU A 622 59.94 16.72 11.91
CA GLU A 622 59.93 17.30 13.27
C GLU A 622 58.76 16.84 14.17
N ILE A 623 57.72 16.20 13.63
CA ILE A 623 56.53 15.79 14.40
C ILE A 623 56.80 14.57 15.30
N ILE A 624 57.73 13.70 14.90
CA ILE A 624 58.00 12.42 15.57
C ILE A 624 58.58 12.63 16.98
N GLY A 625 59.39 13.67 17.18
CA GLY A 625 60.03 13.96 18.47
C GLY A 625 59.07 14.43 19.58
N LYS A 626 57.95 15.07 19.23
CA LYS A 626 56.97 15.57 20.20
C LYS A 626 56.07 14.45 20.73
N LEU A 627 55.68 13.51 19.86
CA LEU A 627 54.83 12.37 20.24
C LEU A 627 55.56 11.40 21.18
N GLN A 628 56.83 11.07 20.90
CA GLN A 628 57.61 10.18 21.77
C GLN A 628 57.81 10.75 23.19
N ARG A 629 57.90 12.07 23.33
CA ARG A 629 58.04 12.73 24.64
C ARG A 629 56.75 12.71 25.46
N ILE A 630 55.58 12.68 24.80
CA ILE A 630 54.27 12.54 25.43
C ILE A 630 54.03 11.09 25.89
N PHE A 631 54.34 10.11 25.03
CA PHE A 631 54.21 8.70 25.38
C PHE A 631 55.10 8.29 26.57
N LYS A 632 56.34 8.82 26.64
CA LYS A 632 57.26 8.52 27.75
C LYS A 632 56.81 9.12 29.10
N ARG A 633 56.00 10.18 29.07
CA ARG A 633 55.48 10.88 30.27
C ARG A 633 54.18 10.25 30.79
N LEU A 634 53.44 9.58 29.91
CA LEU A 634 52.23 8.82 30.25
C LEU A 634 52.57 7.48 30.94
N THR A 635 53.74 6.90 30.68
CA THR A 635 54.21 5.65 31.31
C THR A 635 54.75 5.82 32.75
N THR A 636 54.83 7.05 33.25
CA THR A 636 55.37 7.37 34.59
C THR A 636 54.31 7.61 35.67
N TYR A 637 53.02 7.50 35.35
CA TYR A 637 51.93 7.58 36.33
C TYR A 637 51.59 6.20 36.89
N GLU A 638 51.22 6.13 38.18
CA GLU A 638 50.79 4.90 38.84
C GLU A 638 49.60 4.26 38.09
N TYR A 639 49.62 2.93 37.97
CA TYR A 639 48.57 2.20 37.26
C TYR A 639 47.22 2.41 37.97
N PRO A 640 46.18 2.84 37.24
CA PRO A 640 44.88 3.08 37.84
C PRO A 640 44.31 1.78 38.40
N ILE A 641 43.86 1.82 39.65
CA ILE A 641 43.10 0.73 40.28
C ILE A 641 41.84 0.50 39.44
N SER A 642 41.51 -0.78 39.23
CA SER A 642 40.39 -1.19 38.39
C SER A 642 39.08 -0.55 38.86
N PRO A 643 38.24 -0.03 37.94
CA PRO A 643 36.95 0.55 38.32
C PRO A 643 36.04 -0.50 38.98
N PRO A 644 35.16 -0.08 39.91
CA PRO A 644 34.18 -0.99 40.51
C PRO A 644 33.28 -1.61 39.43
N PRO A 645 32.86 -2.87 39.59
CA PRO A 645 32.12 -3.59 38.56
C PRO A 645 30.76 -2.93 38.33
N LEU A 646 30.61 -2.29 37.16
CA LEU A 646 29.34 -1.75 36.67
C LEU A 646 28.46 -2.90 36.20
N ASN A 647 27.34 -3.16 36.88
CA ASN A 647 26.26 -3.97 36.33
C ASN A 647 25.63 -3.20 35.15
N ARG A 648 26.14 -3.44 33.94
CA ARG A 648 25.47 -3.00 32.71
C ARG A 648 24.06 -3.59 32.72
N ASN A 649 23.04 -2.78 32.38
CA ASN A 649 21.75 -3.32 31.95
C ASN A 649 22.04 -4.46 30.98
N GLN A 650 21.71 -5.69 31.36
CA GLN A 650 21.91 -6.84 30.50
C GLN A 650 21.16 -6.54 29.21
N ALA A 651 21.91 -6.45 28.10
CA ALA A 651 21.29 -6.39 26.80
C ALA A 651 20.33 -7.59 26.73
N VAL A 652 19.06 -7.34 26.38
CA VAL A 652 18.02 -8.39 26.30
C VAL A 652 18.47 -9.54 25.39
N PHE A 653 19.41 -9.25 24.48
CA PHE A 653 20.11 -10.23 23.65
C PHE A 653 21.63 -10.00 23.71
N ASN A 654 22.38 -11.10 23.68
CA ASN A 654 23.81 -11.05 23.38
C ASN A 654 23.98 -10.61 21.92
N SER A 655 24.86 -9.64 21.65
CA SER A 655 25.14 -9.19 20.28
C SER A 655 25.56 -10.39 19.42
N VAL A 656 24.79 -10.71 18.38
CA VAL A 656 25.15 -11.75 17.42
C VAL A 656 26.33 -11.22 16.60
N SER A 657 27.48 -11.87 16.70
CA SER A 657 28.65 -11.48 15.90
C SER A 657 28.39 -11.77 14.41
N LYS A 658 28.93 -10.93 13.53
CA LYS A 658 28.85 -11.15 12.08
C LYS A 658 29.41 -12.52 11.69
N GLU A 659 30.47 -12.98 12.36
CA GLU A 659 31.08 -14.30 12.16
C GLU A 659 30.08 -15.47 12.33
N ASN A 660 29.11 -15.33 13.24
CA ASN A 660 28.08 -16.35 13.44
C ASN A 660 27.06 -16.40 12.29
N ILE A 661 26.85 -15.28 11.58
CA ILE A 661 25.93 -15.18 10.43
C ILE A 661 26.53 -15.88 9.19
N TYR A 662 27.86 -15.86 9.06
CA TYR A 662 28.57 -16.56 7.98
C TYR A 662 28.77 -18.07 8.25
N ASN A 663 28.31 -18.59 9.39
CA ASN A 663 28.41 -20.00 9.73
C ASN A 663 27.01 -20.61 9.91
N SER A 664 26.62 -21.40 8.91
CA SER A 664 25.30 -22.01 8.84
C SER A 664 24.97 -22.91 10.05
N LYS A 665 25.96 -23.55 10.67
CA LYS A 665 25.75 -24.35 11.90
C LYS A 665 25.50 -23.47 13.12
N SER A 666 26.27 -22.37 13.24
CA SER A 666 26.12 -21.41 14.33
C SER A 666 24.75 -20.72 14.31
N VAL A 667 24.23 -20.39 13.12
CA VAL A 667 22.87 -19.83 12.96
C VAL A 667 21.81 -20.78 13.52
N ILE A 668 21.89 -22.07 13.22
CA ILE A 668 20.95 -23.07 13.75
C ILE A 668 21.10 -23.23 15.27
N ASP A 669 22.34 -23.34 15.77
CA ASP A 669 22.61 -23.50 17.20
C ASP A 669 22.10 -22.32 18.03
N LEU A 670 22.06 -21.12 17.46
CA LEU A 670 21.49 -19.92 18.08
C LEU A 670 19.95 -19.94 18.14
N VAL A 671 19.28 -20.45 17.10
CA VAL A 671 17.81 -20.42 16.97
C VAL A 671 17.15 -21.60 17.69
N LYS A 672 17.79 -22.76 17.67
CA LYS A 672 17.31 -24.03 18.26
C LYS A 672 16.77 -23.93 19.69
N PRO A 673 17.44 -23.30 20.68
CA PRO A 673 16.90 -23.22 22.05
C PRO A 673 15.62 -22.39 22.12
N TYR A 674 15.51 -21.33 21.32
CA TYR A 674 14.33 -20.46 21.29
C TYR A 674 13.15 -21.12 20.58
N LEU A 675 13.41 -21.78 19.44
CA LEU A 675 12.37 -22.57 18.76
C LEU A 675 11.83 -23.66 19.66
N LYS A 676 12.68 -24.36 20.42
CA LYS A 676 12.22 -25.38 21.37
C LYS A 676 11.22 -24.78 22.38
N ILE A 677 11.54 -23.62 22.97
CA ILE A 677 10.64 -22.95 23.93
C ILE A 677 9.30 -22.57 23.28
N ILE A 678 9.32 -22.08 22.03
CA ILE A 678 8.11 -21.70 21.30
C ILE A 678 7.25 -22.93 20.96
N LEU A 679 7.88 -24.03 20.56
CA LEU A 679 7.20 -25.29 20.25
C LEU A 679 6.64 -25.97 21.51
N ASP A 680 7.39 -26.01 22.60
CA ASP A 680 6.94 -26.53 23.90
C ASP A 680 5.71 -25.73 24.40
N TYR A 681 5.68 -24.42 24.15
CA TYR A 681 4.53 -23.57 24.49
C TYR A 681 3.31 -23.86 23.61
N ALA A 682 3.50 -24.08 22.30
CA ALA A 682 2.41 -24.49 21.40
C ALA A 682 1.82 -25.86 21.81
N GLN A 683 2.67 -26.81 22.22
CA GLN A 683 2.22 -28.10 22.76
C GLN A 683 1.40 -27.95 24.05
N THR A 684 1.86 -27.08 24.95
CA THR A 684 1.12 -26.76 26.19
C THR A 684 -0.25 -26.16 25.87
N TYR A 685 -0.33 -25.28 24.87
CA TYR A 685 -1.59 -24.71 24.40
C TYR A 685 -2.54 -25.79 23.85
N ASN A 686 -2.03 -26.70 23.02
CA ASN A 686 -2.84 -27.79 22.45
C ASN A 686 -3.40 -28.72 23.53
N LEU A 687 -2.61 -28.98 24.59
CA LEU A 687 -3.07 -29.74 25.76
C LEU A 687 -4.19 -28.99 26.49
N MET A 688 -4.04 -27.69 26.72
CA MET A 688 -5.08 -26.87 27.36
C MET A 688 -6.39 -26.85 26.55
N VAL A 689 -6.31 -26.75 25.22
CA VAL A 689 -7.50 -26.84 24.36
C VAL A 689 -8.17 -28.22 24.47
N SER A 690 -7.38 -29.28 24.54
CA SER A 690 -7.92 -30.65 24.70
C SER A 690 -8.60 -30.85 26.06
N GLU A 691 -8.00 -30.34 27.13
CA GLU A 691 -8.59 -30.33 28.48
C GLU A 691 -9.92 -29.54 28.49
N HIS A 692 -9.95 -28.39 27.83
CA HIS A 692 -11.15 -27.55 27.71
C HIS A 692 -12.30 -28.29 26.99
N ILE A 693 -12.00 -28.92 25.85
CA ILE A 693 -12.97 -29.74 25.11
C ILE A 693 -13.49 -30.90 25.97
N ALA A 694 -12.63 -31.56 26.75
CA ALA A 694 -13.03 -32.66 27.61
C ALA A 694 -13.96 -32.21 28.74
N VAL A 695 -13.67 -31.07 29.37
CA VAL A 695 -14.52 -30.48 30.43
C VAL A 695 -15.89 -30.09 29.88
N ASP A 696 -15.95 -29.47 28.69
CA ASP A 696 -17.23 -29.12 28.07
C ASP A 696 -18.02 -30.36 27.60
N SER A 697 -17.34 -31.38 27.08
CA SER A 697 -17.99 -32.65 26.72
C SER A 697 -18.60 -33.34 27.96
N SER A 698 -17.85 -33.38 29.07
CA SER A 698 -18.35 -33.92 30.35
C SER A 698 -19.58 -33.16 30.86
N PHE A 699 -19.62 -31.84 30.70
CA PHE A 699 -20.80 -31.05 31.06
C PHE A 699 -22.02 -31.40 30.20
N LEU A 700 -21.82 -31.52 28.89
CA LEU A 700 -22.89 -31.91 27.96
C LEU A 700 -23.47 -33.29 28.28
N GLU A 701 -22.65 -34.21 28.81
CA GLU A 701 -23.11 -35.52 29.28
C GLU A 701 -23.86 -35.47 30.63
N LEU A 702 -23.46 -34.57 31.53
CA LEU A 702 -24.06 -34.45 32.87
C LEU A 702 -25.43 -33.76 32.84
N VAL A 703 -25.60 -32.71 32.04
CA VAL A 703 -26.82 -31.88 32.01
C VAL A 703 -28.11 -32.69 31.78
N PRO A 704 -28.19 -33.64 30.83
CA PRO A 704 -29.39 -34.45 30.62
C PRO A 704 -29.78 -35.32 31.83
N THR A 705 -28.82 -35.62 32.72
CA THR A 705 -29.03 -36.49 33.89
C THR A 705 -29.34 -35.74 35.18
N LEU A 706 -29.40 -34.40 35.12
CA LEU A 706 -29.62 -33.54 36.28
C LEU A 706 -30.99 -33.73 36.91
N TYR A 707 -32.03 -33.93 36.09
CA TYR A 707 -33.40 -34.11 36.55
C TYR A 707 -33.78 -35.59 36.56
N ARG A 708 -34.39 -36.06 37.66
CA ARG A 708 -34.97 -37.40 37.79
C ARG A 708 -36.43 -37.31 38.18
N GLU A 709 -37.25 -38.21 37.66
CA GLU A 709 -38.66 -38.29 38.02
C GLU A 709 -38.81 -39.07 39.33
N ASN A 710 -39.37 -38.41 40.36
CA ASN A 710 -39.73 -39.03 41.63
C ASN A 710 -41.26 -38.97 41.81
N GLU A 711 -41.87 -40.04 42.33
CA GLU A 711 -43.29 -40.03 42.67
C GLU A 711 -43.52 -39.23 43.97
N ASN A 712 -44.21 -38.09 43.87
CA ASN A 712 -44.60 -37.29 45.01
C ASN A 712 -46.11 -37.46 45.29
N GLN A 713 -46.50 -37.40 46.57
CA GLN A 713 -47.92 -37.48 46.99
C GLN A 713 -48.39 -36.13 47.49
N VAL A 714 -49.26 -35.49 46.72
CA VAL A 714 -49.88 -34.21 47.09
C VAL A 714 -51.21 -34.50 47.74
N THR A 715 -51.38 -34.02 48.98
CA THR A 715 -52.63 -34.14 49.71
C THR A 715 -53.46 -32.88 49.54
N LEU A 716 -54.64 -33.01 48.93
CA LEU A 716 -55.60 -31.94 48.73
C LEU A 716 -56.76 -32.10 49.73
N HIS A 717 -57.17 -30.99 50.33
CA HIS A 717 -58.31 -30.97 51.25
C HIS A 717 -59.50 -30.32 50.55
N ALA A 718 -60.51 -31.10 50.18
CA ALA A 718 -61.76 -30.60 49.62
C ALA A 718 -62.71 -30.20 50.76
N LEU A 719 -62.81 -28.90 51.00
CA LEU A 719 -63.72 -28.32 52.00
C LEU A 719 -65.17 -28.36 51.48
N CYS A 720 -66.12 -28.57 52.38
CA CYS A 720 -67.54 -28.40 52.05
C CYS A 720 -67.89 -26.91 51.99
N ASP A 721 -68.71 -26.51 51.02
CA ASP A 721 -69.13 -25.11 50.86
C ASP A 721 -69.84 -24.61 52.13
N PRO A 722 -69.42 -23.47 52.72
CA PRO A 722 -70.17 -22.85 53.79
C PRO A 722 -71.48 -22.29 53.22
N ALA A 723 -72.62 -22.71 53.79
CA ALA A 723 -73.93 -22.19 53.40
C ALA A 723 -73.94 -20.64 53.47
N PRO A 724 -74.40 -19.93 52.42
CA PRO A 724 -74.24 -18.48 52.31
C PRO A 724 -75.06 -17.71 53.37
N LEU A 725 -74.38 -16.88 54.16
CA LEU A 725 -74.97 -15.88 55.05
C LEU A 725 -75.58 -14.74 54.22
N ASN A 726 -76.84 -14.86 53.79
CA ASN A 726 -77.78 -13.73 53.63
C ASN A 726 -79.13 -14.14 52.98
N GLN A 727 -79.91 -14.97 53.64
CA GLN A 727 -81.36 -15.00 53.42
C GLN A 727 -82.11 -14.94 54.76
N LYS A 728 -82.70 -13.78 55.05
CA LYS A 728 -83.71 -13.60 56.11
C LYS A 728 -85.05 -14.16 55.62
N TYR A 729 -85.41 -15.33 56.16
CA TYR A 729 -86.73 -15.90 56.41
C TYR A 729 -87.91 -15.61 55.47
N SER A 730 -88.49 -16.67 54.91
CA SER A 730 -89.96 -16.84 54.86
C SER A 730 -90.33 -18.31 55.00
N ARG A 731 -91.41 -18.53 55.76
CA ARG A 731 -91.91 -19.77 56.36
C ARG A 731 -92.26 -20.85 55.32
N SER A 732 -91.84 -22.10 55.56
CA SER A 732 -92.70 -23.23 56.00
C SER A 732 -92.09 -24.58 55.59
N GLY A 733 -91.86 -25.48 56.56
CA GLY A 733 -91.52 -26.89 56.33
C GLY A 733 -90.02 -27.19 56.32
N THR A 734 -89.56 -27.90 57.34
CA THR A 734 -88.19 -28.35 57.62
C THR A 734 -87.51 -29.08 56.45
N PRO A 735 -86.23 -28.76 56.15
CA PRO A 735 -85.25 -29.74 55.68
C PRO A 735 -84.10 -29.91 56.68
N PRO A 736 -83.45 -31.10 56.69
CA PRO A 736 -82.62 -31.57 57.79
C PRO A 736 -81.23 -30.90 57.81
N THR A 737 -80.76 -30.54 59.01
CA THR A 737 -79.39 -30.10 59.28
C THR A 737 -78.41 -31.24 59.03
N VAL A 738 -77.68 -31.19 57.91
CA VAL A 738 -76.53 -32.07 57.67
C VAL A 738 -75.28 -31.38 58.22
N HIS A 739 -74.72 -31.92 59.31
CA HIS A 739 -73.46 -31.44 59.88
C HIS A 739 -72.28 -32.08 59.12
N CYS A 740 -71.38 -31.25 58.59
CA CYS A 740 -70.15 -31.69 57.90
C CYS A 740 -69.15 -32.32 58.90
N ALA A 741 -68.56 -33.47 58.53
CA ALA A 741 -67.57 -34.19 59.35
C ALA A 741 -66.10 -33.71 59.17
N GLY A 742 -65.88 -32.69 58.34
CA GLY A 742 -64.56 -32.15 57.98
C GLY A 742 -64.25 -32.29 56.48
N PRO A 743 -63.18 -31.63 55.98
CA PRO A 743 -62.79 -31.72 54.57
C PRO A 743 -62.41 -33.13 54.16
N ALA A 744 -62.82 -33.53 52.94
CA ALA A 744 -62.37 -34.78 52.34
C ALA A 744 -60.89 -34.65 51.94
N ILE A 745 -60.08 -35.64 52.33
CA ILE A 745 -58.66 -35.68 52.04
C ILE A 745 -58.44 -36.51 50.78
N ILE A 746 -57.99 -35.86 49.70
CA ILE A 746 -57.70 -36.47 48.40
C ILE A 746 -56.19 -36.54 48.23
N ILE A 747 -55.62 -37.74 48.12
CA ILE A 747 -54.19 -37.92 47.90
C ILE A 747 -53.96 -38.21 46.43
N VAL A 748 -53.22 -37.33 45.75
CA VAL A 748 -52.86 -37.45 44.33
C VAL A 748 -51.38 -37.79 44.22
N LYS A 749 -51.05 -38.85 43.49
CA LYS A 749 -49.65 -39.16 43.14
C LYS A 749 -49.30 -38.49 41.83
N VAL A 750 -48.23 -37.69 41.81
CA VAL A 750 -47.76 -36.97 40.62
C VAL A 750 -46.26 -37.21 40.45
N PRO A 751 -45.77 -37.54 39.24
CA PRO A 751 -44.34 -37.56 38.97
C PRO A 751 -43.81 -36.12 38.94
N GLU A 752 -42.84 -35.81 39.79
CA GLU A 752 -42.20 -34.50 39.89
C GLU A 752 -40.73 -34.60 39.47
N ALA A 753 -40.26 -33.65 38.68
CA ALA A 753 -38.86 -33.57 38.27
C ALA A 753 -38.02 -33.02 39.43
N HIS A 754 -37.21 -33.87 40.04
CA HIS A 754 -36.33 -33.53 41.15
C HIS A 754 -34.88 -33.40 40.67
N ILE A 755 -34.16 -32.38 41.15
CA ILE A 755 -32.74 -32.20 40.87
C ILE A 755 -31.93 -33.27 41.62
N SER A 756 -31.03 -33.95 40.93
CA SER A 756 -30.12 -34.90 41.56
C SER A 756 -28.92 -34.15 42.16
N ASP A 757 -28.91 -33.95 43.48
CA ASP A 757 -27.84 -33.23 44.21
C ASP A 757 -26.42 -33.70 43.86
N ALA A 758 -26.25 -35.01 43.62
CA ALA A 758 -24.96 -35.58 43.22
C ALA A 758 -24.50 -35.09 41.83
N VAL A 759 -25.43 -34.98 40.87
CA VAL A 759 -25.13 -34.53 39.50
C VAL A 759 -24.96 -33.01 39.48
N ASP A 760 -25.76 -32.28 40.26
CA ASP A 760 -25.62 -30.83 40.45
C ASP A 760 -24.24 -30.46 41.03
N HIS A 761 -23.75 -31.23 41.99
CA HIS A 761 -22.40 -31.06 42.53
C HIS A 761 -21.32 -31.36 41.48
N MET A 762 -21.46 -32.43 40.70
CA MET A 762 -20.54 -32.74 39.60
C MET A 762 -20.52 -31.65 38.52
N ILE A 763 -21.67 -31.08 38.17
CA ILE A 763 -21.77 -29.95 37.24
C ILE A 763 -21.07 -28.72 37.83
N THR A 764 -21.30 -28.41 39.11
CA THR A 764 -20.65 -27.28 39.78
C THR A 764 -19.13 -27.43 39.80
N GLN A 765 -18.61 -28.64 40.10
CA GLN A 765 -17.18 -28.93 40.04
C GLN A 765 -16.64 -28.78 38.62
N ASN A 766 -17.32 -29.34 37.61
CA ASN A 766 -16.94 -29.22 36.21
C ASN A 766 -16.87 -27.75 35.76
N ARG A 767 -17.83 -26.91 36.14
CA ARG A 767 -17.81 -25.47 35.83
C ARG A 767 -16.69 -24.73 36.57
N ALA A 768 -16.33 -25.14 37.78
CA ALA A 768 -15.17 -24.59 38.47
C ALA A 768 -13.84 -24.98 37.79
N GLU A 769 -13.72 -26.22 37.30
CA GLU A 769 -12.57 -26.66 36.49
C GLU A 769 -12.47 -25.89 35.17
N TYR A 770 -13.61 -25.65 34.49
CA TYR A 770 -13.72 -24.83 33.29
C TYR A 770 -13.18 -23.40 33.50
N GLU A 771 -13.63 -22.71 34.55
CA GLU A 771 -13.18 -21.34 34.87
C GLU A 771 -11.67 -21.29 35.17
N ASN A 772 -11.15 -22.29 35.88
CA ASN A 772 -9.72 -22.38 36.15
C ASN A 772 -8.87 -22.54 34.87
N LEU A 773 -9.37 -23.30 33.88
CA LEU A 773 -8.71 -23.44 32.58
C LEU A 773 -8.75 -22.12 31.80
N LEU A 774 -9.86 -21.38 31.81
CA LEU A 774 -9.98 -20.06 31.18
C LEU A 774 -9.01 -19.04 31.78
N ILE A 775 -8.85 -19.02 33.10
CA ILE A 775 -7.91 -18.12 33.78
C ILE A 775 -6.47 -18.43 33.35
N LYS A 776 -6.11 -19.71 33.22
CA LYS A 776 -4.78 -20.14 32.73
C LYS A 776 -4.56 -19.76 31.27
N ALA A 777 -5.55 -19.98 30.41
CA ALA A 777 -5.48 -19.66 28.98
C ALA A 777 -5.40 -18.15 28.72
N SER A 778 -5.93 -17.32 29.63
CA SER A 778 -5.90 -15.86 29.54
C SER A 778 -4.58 -15.23 29.99
N GLN A 779 -3.62 -16.01 30.51
CA GLN A 779 -2.32 -15.48 30.92
C GLN A 779 -1.44 -15.16 29.71
N PRO A 780 -0.65 -14.07 29.76
CA PRO A 780 0.27 -13.74 28.68
C PRO A 780 1.38 -14.81 28.54
N PRO A 781 1.93 -15.01 27.33
CA PRO A 781 3.09 -15.89 27.13
C PRO A 781 4.27 -15.46 27.98
N SER A 782 5.10 -16.43 28.41
CA SER A 782 6.28 -16.11 29.21
C SER A 782 7.25 -15.19 28.44
N SER A 783 8.01 -14.38 29.19
CA SER A 783 9.03 -13.50 28.62
C SER A 783 10.04 -14.25 27.73
N LYS A 784 10.34 -15.51 28.06
CA LYS A 784 11.25 -16.38 27.29
C LYS A 784 10.70 -16.72 25.90
N VAL A 785 9.39 -16.97 25.78
CA VAL A 785 8.73 -17.22 24.49
C VAL A 785 8.80 -15.95 23.62
N THR A 786 8.45 -14.81 24.22
CA THR A 786 8.47 -13.51 23.53
C THR A 786 9.89 -13.14 23.08
N GLN A 787 10.89 -13.33 23.94
CA GLN A 787 12.30 -13.13 23.60
C GLN A 787 12.74 -14.04 22.45
N GLY A 788 12.30 -15.29 22.45
CA GLY A 788 12.59 -16.24 21.37
C GLY A 788 12.03 -15.78 20.02
N CYS A 789 10.78 -15.33 19.98
CA CYS A 789 10.17 -14.82 18.74
C CYS A 789 10.92 -13.61 18.18
N VAL A 790 11.23 -12.64 19.04
CA VAL A 790 11.96 -11.42 18.63
C VAL A 790 13.38 -11.75 18.18
N PHE A 791 14.05 -12.69 18.85
CA PHE A 791 15.40 -13.10 18.47
C PHE A 791 15.44 -13.74 17.07
N ILE A 792 14.50 -14.62 16.76
CA ILE A 792 14.42 -15.30 15.46
C ILE A 792 14.16 -14.27 14.34
N ASP A 793 13.20 -13.35 14.54
CA ASP A 793 12.91 -12.31 13.55
C ASP A 793 14.10 -11.36 13.35
N HIS A 794 14.78 -10.97 14.45
CA HIS A 794 15.99 -10.15 14.38
C HIS A 794 17.11 -10.84 13.60
N LEU A 795 17.35 -12.13 13.84
CA LEU A 795 18.39 -12.89 13.15
C LEU A 795 18.10 -13.02 11.65
N ILE A 796 16.84 -13.23 11.26
CA ILE A 796 16.42 -13.25 9.85
C ILE A 796 16.63 -11.88 9.21
N ALA A 797 16.22 -10.80 9.87
CA ALA A 797 16.43 -9.45 9.36
C ALA A 797 17.93 -9.12 9.16
N MET A 798 18.80 -9.60 10.06
CA MET A 798 20.25 -9.48 9.88
C MET A 798 20.77 -10.28 8.69
N LEU A 799 20.28 -11.50 8.47
CA LEU A 799 20.63 -12.34 7.32
C LEU A 799 20.22 -11.65 6.01
N GLU A 800 19.02 -11.08 5.94
CA GLU A 800 18.50 -10.33 4.78
C GLU A 800 19.31 -9.05 4.49
N HIS A 801 19.70 -8.33 5.55
CA HIS A 801 20.53 -7.14 5.41
C HIS A 801 21.95 -7.50 4.91
N GLU A 802 22.58 -8.54 5.46
CA GLU A 802 23.93 -8.95 5.05
C GLU A 802 23.95 -9.54 3.63
N ILE A 803 22.93 -10.28 3.19
CA ILE A 803 22.86 -10.75 1.79
C ILE A 803 22.63 -9.60 0.81
N ALA A 804 21.81 -8.60 1.16
CA ALA A 804 21.59 -7.42 0.32
C ALA A 804 22.88 -6.62 0.12
N ILE A 805 23.66 -6.40 1.19
CA ILE A 805 24.95 -5.72 1.11
C ILE A 805 25.96 -6.53 0.28
N ASN A 806 26.08 -7.84 0.53
CA ASN A 806 27.06 -8.65 -0.18
C ASN A 806 26.67 -8.95 -1.64
N ARG A 807 25.41 -8.77 -2.06
CA ARG A 807 25.02 -8.76 -3.49
C ARG A 807 25.56 -7.53 -4.23
N THR A 808 25.82 -6.43 -3.53
CA THR A 808 26.39 -5.19 -4.12
C THR A 808 27.92 -5.15 -4.07
N ASN A 809 28.54 -5.94 -3.21
CA ASN A 809 30.00 -6.03 -3.06
C ASN A 809 30.54 -7.29 -3.75
N GLU A 810 31.66 -7.23 -4.48
CA GLU A 810 32.24 -8.35 -5.25
C GLU A 810 32.83 -9.50 -4.39
N ASN A 811 32.36 -9.73 -3.16
CA ASN A 811 32.91 -10.74 -2.25
C ASN A 811 32.15 -12.09 -2.34
N ALA A 812 32.45 -12.87 -3.38
CA ALA A 812 31.77 -14.14 -3.69
C ALA A 812 31.79 -15.18 -2.54
N THR A 813 32.87 -15.24 -1.76
CA THR A 813 33.02 -16.21 -0.66
C THR A 813 32.11 -15.89 0.52
N ALA A 814 31.93 -14.60 0.82
CA ALA A 814 31.03 -14.13 1.87
C ALA A 814 29.56 -14.35 1.48
N LEU A 815 29.23 -14.09 0.21
CA LEU A 815 27.91 -14.32 -0.37
C LEU A 815 27.50 -15.79 -0.26
N TYR A 816 28.37 -16.73 -0.66
CA TYR A 816 28.08 -18.18 -0.57
C TYR A 816 27.79 -18.63 0.87
N LYS A 817 28.58 -18.15 1.84
CA LYS A 817 28.41 -18.51 3.26
C LYS A 817 27.11 -17.98 3.87
N ILE A 818 26.71 -16.75 3.49
CA ILE A 818 25.42 -16.19 3.92
C ILE A 818 24.27 -16.95 3.25
N GLN A 819 24.39 -17.25 1.96
CA GLN A 819 23.41 -18.04 1.22
C GLN A 819 23.20 -19.41 1.88
N GLU A 820 24.27 -20.12 2.18
CA GLU A 820 24.24 -21.42 2.87
C GLU A 820 23.56 -21.32 4.24
N SER A 821 23.79 -20.22 4.96
CA SER A 821 23.21 -19.99 6.29
C SER A 821 21.70 -19.73 6.23
N GLY A 822 21.24 -18.92 5.29
CA GLY A 822 19.81 -18.69 5.06
C GLY A 822 19.08 -19.94 4.57
N VAL A 823 19.69 -20.69 3.65
CA VAL A 823 19.14 -21.96 3.13
C VAL A 823 19.00 -23.00 4.24
N LYS A 824 20.03 -23.21 5.08
CA LYS A 824 19.92 -24.17 6.19
C LYS A 824 18.88 -23.75 7.22
N LEU A 825 18.77 -22.45 7.52
CA LEU A 825 17.73 -21.95 8.43
C LEU A 825 16.33 -22.16 7.87
N PHE A 826 16.14 -21.95 6.55
CA PHE A 826 14.87 -22.21 5.87
C PHE A 826 14.42 -23.67 6.05
N TYR A 827 15.25 -24.65 5.66
CA TYR A 827 14.87 -26.05 5.78
C TYR A 827 14.72 -26.50 7.23
N TYR A 828 15.52 -25.95 8.15
CA TYR A 828 15.36 -26.22 9.58
C TYR A 828 13.99 -25.75 10.10
N LEU A 829 13.50 -24.58 9.67
CA LEU A 829 12.17 -24.09 10.02
C LEU A 829 11.05 -24.91 9.35
N VAL A 830 11.25 -25.38 8.12
CA VAL A 830 10.34 -26.32 7.45
C VAL A 830 10.23 -27.62 8.27
N ASP A 831 11.34 -28.08 8.85
CA ASP A 831 11.37 -29.24 9.74
C ASP A 831 10.66 -29.02 11.07
N CYS A 832 10.78 -27.82 11.64
CA CYS A 832 10.07 -27.44 12.85
C CYS A 832 8.57 -27.19 12.64
N TYR A 833 8.10 -27.01 11.40
CA TYR A 833 6.68 -26.85 11.11
C TYR A 833 5.95 -28.19 11.18
N THR A 834 5.27 -28.43 12.30
CA THR A 834 4.41 -29.60 12.54
C THR A 834 2.94 -29.20 12.62
N GLU A 835 2.02 -30.16 12.50
CA GLU A 835 0.58 -29.90 12.67
C GLU A 835 0.27 -29.32 14.06
N GLU A 836 0.93 -29.84 15.11
CA GLU A 836 0.85 -29.32 16.48
C GLU A 836 1.29 -27.86 16.57
N ALA A 837 2.40 -27.49 15.93
CA ALA A 837 2.89 -26.12 15.90
C ALA A 837 1.94 -25.19 15.14
N SER A 838 1.25 -25.71 14.13
CA SER A 838 0.30 -24.96 13.30
C SER A 838 -1.07 -24.75 13.98
N PHE A 839 -1.43 -25.60 14.96
CA PHE A 839 -2.70 -25.52 15.68
C PHE A 839 -2.77 -24.28 16.58
N PHE A 840 -1.63 -23.83 17.10
CA PHE A 840 -1.52 -22.57 17.83
C PHE A 840 -1.29 -21.39 16.85
N PRO A 841 -2.26 -20.46 16.68
CA PRO A 841 -2.20 -19.44 15.63
C PRO A 841 -0.95 -18.53 15.65
N PRO A 842 -0.44 -18.06 16.81
CA PRO A 842 0.77 -17.24 16.86
C PRO A 842 2.03 -17.96 16.39
N THR A 843 2.21 -19.24 16.75
CA THR A 843 3.36 -20.04 16.27
C THR A 843 3.23 -20.33 14.79
N LYS A 844 2.02 -20.62 14.29
CA LYS A 844 1.75 -20.74 12.86
C LYS A 844 2.17 -19.47 12.11
N GLN A 845 1.69 -18.31 12.56
CA GLN A 845 1.98 -17.03 11.93
C GLN A 845 3.47 -16.71 11.94
N LEU A 846 4.16 -16.94 13.07
CA LEU A 846 5.60 -16.73 13.18
C LEU A 846 6.37 -17.59 12.16
N LEU A 847 6.13 -18.91 12.17
CA LEU A 847 6.85 -19.84 11.30
C LEU A 847 6.56 -19.58 9.82
N THR A 848 5.30 -19.31 9.44
CA THR A 848 4.99 -18.99 8.03
C THR A 848 5.64 -17.69 7.60
N THR A 849 5.63 -16.64 8.44
CA THR A 849 6.29 -15.36 8.12
C THR A 849 7.80 -15.52 7.97
N CYS A 850 8.44 -16.28 8.87
CA CYS A 850 9.88 -16.57 8.78
C CYS A 850 10.23 -17.37 7.51
N LEU A 851 9.41 -18.38 7.17
CA LEU A 851 9.56 -19.16 5.95
C LEU A 851 9.37 -18.33 4.68
N GLU A 852 8.43 -17.38 4.70
CA GLU A 852 8.20 -16.49 3.55
C GLU A 852 9.38 -15.55 3.29
N LYS A 853 9.88 -14.90 4.36
CA LYS A 853 11.08 -14.02 4.29
C LYS A 853 12.30 -14.78 3.77
N LEU A 854 12.58 -15.95 4.36
CA LEU A 854 13.72 -16.76 3.98
C LEU A 854 13.55 -17.37 2.57
N GLY A 855 12.36 -17.83 2.22
CA GLY A 855 12.04 -18.39 0.90
C GLY A 855 12.24 -17.35 -0.21
N GLN A 856 11.78 -16.12 0.02
CA GLN A 856 11.95 -15.03 -0.93
C GLN A 856 13.41 -14.58 -1.07
N SER A 857 14.15 -14.53 0.03
CA SER A 857 15.51 -13.98 0.06
C SER A 857 16.59 -15.00 -0.36
N PHE A 858 16.40 -16.30 -0.07
CA PHE A 858 17.43 -17.35 -0.19
C PHE A 858 17.08 -18.55 -1.07
N ILE A 859 15.80 -18.77 -1.42
CA ILE A 859 15.38 -19.97 -2.18
C ILE A 859 14.88 -19.60 -3.58
N ASN A 860 14.10 -18.54 -3.69
CA ASN A 860 13.51 -18.07 -4.94
C ASN A 860 14.59 -17.68 -5.96
N GLY A 861 14.58 -18.30 -7.14
CA GLY A 861 15.51 -17.99 -8.22
C GLY A 861 16.86 -18.70 -8.15
N GLU A 862 17.08 -19.58 -7.17
CA GLU A 862 18.38 -20.21 -6.95
C GLU A 862 18.47 -21.62 -7.57
N GLU A 863 19.38 -21.80 -8.53
CA GLU A 863 19.54 -23.05 -9.30
C GLU A 863 19.70 -24.30 -8.41
N THR A 864 20.53 -24.22 -7.37
CA THR A 864 20.85 -25.37 -6.51
C THR A 864 19.68 -25.83 -5.63
N GLN A 865 18.68 -24.97 -5.42
CA GLN A 865 17.60 -25.21 -4.46
C GLN A 865 16.35 -25.81 -5.09
N GLY A 866 16.18 -25.70 -6.41
CA GLY A 866 15.00 -26.23 -7.12
C GLY A 866 14.69 -27.70 -6.82
N PRO A 867 15.65 -28.65 -7.00
CA PRO A 867 15.42 -30.07 -6.72
C PRO A 867 15.17 -30.39 -5.24
N GLN A 868 15.91 -29.72 -4.35
CA GLN A 868 15.77 -29.92 -2.91
C GLN A 868 14.42 -29.40 -2.41
N LEU A 869 13.94 -28.26 -2.92
CA LEU A 869 12.62 -27.73 -2.59
C LEU A 869 11.51 -28.63 -3.12
N LEU A 870 11.64 -29.14 -4.35
CA LEU A 870 10.66 -30.07 -4.93
C LEU A 870 10.54 -31.36 -4.11
N SER A 871 11.66 -31.99 -3.74
CA SER A 871 11.64 -33.18 -2.88
C SER A 871 11.02 -32.89 -1.50
N THR A 872 11.28 -31.70 -0.95
CA THR A 872 10.67 -31.26 0.32
C THR A 872 9.16 -31.08 0.21
N ILE A 873 8.66 -30.50 -0.89
CA ILE A 873 7.22 -30.36 -1.18
C ILE A 873 6.55 -31.73 -1.30
N MET A 874 7.22 -32.69 -1.94
CA MET A 874 6.71 -34.05 -2.10
C MET A 874 6.65 -34.81 -0.77
N GLN A 875 7.64 -34.63 0.11
CA GLN A 875 7.66 -35.22 1.44
C GLN A 875 6.63 -34.57 2.38
N LYS A 876 6.46 -33.23 2.30
CA LYS A 876 5.55 -32.45 3.14
C LYS A 876 4.44 -31.80 2.33
N GLN A 877 3.55 -32.64 1.79
CA GLN A 877 2.49 -32.21 0.87
C GLN A 877 1.51 -31.17 1.46
N ASN A 878 1.33 -31.15 2.78
CA ASN A 878 0.54 -30.13 3.49
C ASN A 878 1.14 -28.72 3.41
N LEU A 879 2.45 -28.61 3.19
CA LEU A 879 3.17 -27.35 3.02
C LEU A 879 3.29 -26.90 1.57
N GLY A 880 2.77 -27.68 0.62
CA GLY A 880 2.89 -27.39 -0.81
C GLY A 880 2.37 -26.01 -1.22
N GLY A 881 1.29 -25.53 -0.60
CA GLY A 881 0.77 -24.18 -0.83
C GLY A 881 1.68 -23.05 -0.32
N LEU A 882 2.46 -23.30 0.74
CA LEU A 882 3.39 -22.33 1.33
C LEU A 882 4.75 -22.32 0.59
N LEU A 883 5.23 -23.50 0.18
CA LEU A 883 6.54 -23.67 -0.45
C LEU A 883 6.49 -23.50 -1.98
N GLY A 884 5.36 -23.81 -2.62
CA GLY A 884 5.16 -23.75 -4.07
C GLY A 884 5.45 -22.38 -4.73
N PRO A 885 5.18 -21.22 -4.09
CA PRO A 885 5.54 -19.91 -4.64
C PRO A 885 7.04 -19.75 -4.93
N TYR A 886 7.92 -20.40 -4.15
CA TYR A 886 9.37 -20.31 -4.26
C TYR A 886 9.98 -21.36 -5.19
N PHE A 887 9.16 -22.27 -5.73
CA PHE A 887 9.60 -23.25 -6.71
C PHE A 887 9.78 -22.59 -8.09
N THR A 888 11.04 -22.34 -8.45
CA THR A 888 11.45 -21.73 -9.72
C THR A 888 12.24 -22.72 -10.58
N PRO A 889 11.56 -23.65 -11.30
CA PRO A 889 12.24 -24.69 -12.07
C PRO A 889 13.12 -24.13 -13.19
N VAL A 890 12.82 -22.92 -13.67
CA VAL A 890 13.55 -22.22 -14.75
C VAL A 890 14.91 -21.65 -14.31
N ALA A 891 15.17 -21.57 -13.00
CA ALA A 891 16.41 -21.02 -12.48
C ALA A 891 17.64 -21.91 -12.75
N GLY A 892 17.44 -23.21 -13.01
CA GLY A 892 18.53 -24.16 -13.24
C GLY A 892 18.78 -24.51 -14.71
N SER A 893 19.88 -25.21 -14.95
CA SER A 893 20.23 -25.77 -16.25
C SER A 893 19.18 -26.74 -16.80
N ALA A 894 19.22 -26.96 -18.12
CA ALA A 894 18.27 -27.82 -18.85
C ALA A 894 18.14 -29.23 -18.26
N SER A 895 19.25 -29.82 -17.81
CA SER A 895 19.28 -31.14 -17.18
C SER A 895 18.55 -31.16 -15.84
N THR A 896 18.79 -30.17 -14.98
CA THR A 896 18.11 -30.03 -13.69
C THR A 896 16.62 -29.78 -13.86
N PHE A 897 16.24 -28.96 -14.86
CA PHE A 897 14.84 -28.72 -15.22
C PHE A 897 14.12 -30.01 -15.64
N LEU A 898 14.73 -30.81 -16.53
CA LEU A 898 14.15 -32.08 -17.00
C LEU A 898 13.98 -33.09 -15.87
N GLN A 899 14.95 -33.20 -14.96
CA GLN A 899 14.85 -34.05 -13.77
C GLN A 899 13.70 -33.62 -12.85
N MET A 900 13.56 -32.32 -12.59
CA MET A 900 12.45 -31.78 -11.79
C MET A 900 11.10 -32.03 -12.48
N TYR A 901 11.03 -31.86 -13.80
CA TYR A 901 9.82 -32.12 -14.58
C TYR A 901 9.42 -33.60 -14.55
N GLU A 902 10.36 -34.52 -14.77
CA GLU A 902 10.15 -35.96 -14.66
C GLU A 902 9.60 -36.32 -13.27
N THR A 903 10.21 -35.79 -12.21
CA THR A 903 9.77 -35.97 -10.83
C THR A 903 8.33 -35.47 -10.59
N VAL A 904 7.95 -34.31 -11.14
CA VAL A 904 6.58 -33.75 -11.04
C VAL A 904 5.57 -34.61 -11.83
N VAL A 905 5.96 -35.10 -13.01
CA VAL A 905 5.12 -35.96 -13.85
C VAL A 905 4.90 -37.32 -13.19
N GLU A 906 5.93 -37.94 -12.61
CA GLU A 906 5.79 -39.16 -11.82
C GLU A 906 4.86 -38.94 -10.62
N PHE A 907 5.00 -37.80 -9.93
CA PHE A 907 4.14 -37.43 -8.79
C PHE A 907 2.67 -37.20 -9.17
N SER A 908 2.38 -36.81 -10.41
CA SER A 908 1.02 -36.56 -10.92
C SER A 908 0.12 -37.80 -10.95
N THR A 909 0.69 -38.99 -10.76
CA THR A 909 -0.04 -40.25 -10.59
C THR A 909 -0.65 -40.44 -9.19
N SER A 910 -0.36 -39.52 -8.24
CA SER A 910 -0.83 -39.57 -6.84
C SER A 910 -2.10 -38.72 -6.57
N THR A 911 -2.77 -38.97 -5.44
CA THR A 911 -4.16 -38.56 -5.12
C THR A 911 -4.42 -37.05 -4.87
N LYS A 912 -3.42 -36.16 -4.94
CA LYS A 912 -3.60 -34.70 -4.71
C LYS A 912 -3.35 -33.88 -5.99
N VAL A 913 -4.41 -33.77 -6.80
CA VAL A 913 -4.43 -33.04 -8.08
C VAL A 913 -4.08 -31.56 -7.92
N ASP A 914 -4.50 -30.91 -6.83
CA ASP A 914 -4.30 -29.47 -6.60
C ASP A 914 -2.82 -29.10 -6.48
N LEU A 915 -2.03 -29.90 -5.76
CA LEU A 915 -0.60 -29.66 -5.59
C LEU A 915 0.16 -29.90 -6.90
N CYS A 916 -0.22 -30.92 -7.66
CA CYS A 916 0.34 -31.20 -8.97
C CYS A 916 0.06 -30.07 -9.95
N PHE A 917 -1.15 -29.50 -9.93
CA PHE A 917 -1.49 -28.33 -10.75
C PHE A 917 -0.63 -27.11 -10.39
N VAL A 918 -0.43 -26.83 -9.09
CA VAL A 918 0.44 -25.73 -8.66
C VAL A 918 1.88 -25.92 -9.16
N LEU A 919 2.45 -27.12 -9.03
CA LEU A 919 3.81 -27.40 -9.50
C LEU A 919 3.94 -27.37 -11.03
N LEU A 920 2.98 -27.95 -11.76
CA LEU A 920 2.95 -27.92 -13.23
C LEU A 920 2.73 -26.51 -13.78
N SER A 921 1.95 -25.66 -13.10
CA SER A 921 1.74 -24.26 -13.51
C SER A 921 3.03 -23.43 -13.49
N LYS A 922 4.00 -23.81 -12.65
CA LYS A 922 5.34 -23.20 -12.60
C LYS A 922 6.25 -23.67 -13.74
N VAL A 923 5.91 -24.79 -14.38
CA VAL A 923 6.57 -25.34 -15.57
C VAL A 923 5.83 -24.85 -16.83
N ARG A 924 6.05 -23.59 -17.23
CA ARG A 924 5.39 -23.03 -18.44
C ARG A 924 5.82 -23.78 -19.73
N CYS A 925 4.85 -24.30 -20.49
CA CYS A 925 5.07 -25.01 -21.77
C CYS A 925 5.87 -24.22 -22.84
N LEU A 926 5.81 -22.88 -22.82
CA LEU A 926 6.53 -22.03 -23.78
C LEU A 926 8.06 -22.08 -23.61
N LEU A 927 8.58 -22.41 -22.42
CA LEU A 927 10.02 -22.55 -22.17
C LEU A 927 10.57 -23.95 -22.48
N PHE A 928 9.71 -24.98 -22.47
CA PHE A 928 10.07 -26.34 -22.90
C PHE A 928 10.52 -26.36 -24.36
N PHE A 929 9.83 -25.58 -25.22
CA PHE A 929 10.23 -25.36 -26.62
C PHE A 929 11.54 -24.58 -26.76
N TYR A 930 11.84 -23.66 -25.85
CA TYR A 930 13.06 -22.85 -25.92
C TYR A 930 14.33 -23.65 -25.57
N PHE A 931 14.21 -24.57 -24.60
CA PHE A 931 15.31 -25.45 -24.19
C PHE A 931 15.55 -26.63 -25.14
N CYS A 932 14.49 -27.22 -25.72
CA CYS A 932 14.65 -28.28 -26.74
C CYS A 932 15.27 -27.78 -28.06
N VAL A 933 15.31 -26.47 -28.31
CA VAL A 933 15.90 -25.88 -29.52
C VAL A 933 17.37 -25.44 -29.29
N SER A 934 17.83 -25.40 -28.04
CA SER A 934 19.21 -24.99 -27.67
C SER A 934 20.13 -26.17 -27.29
N THR A 935 19.63 -27.41 -27.34
CA THR A 935 20.41 -28.66 -27.45
C THR A 935 20.34 -29.16 -28.88
#